data_AF-A0A830EFL2-F1
#
_entry.id   AF-A0A830EFL2-F1
#
_cell.length_a   1.000
_cell.length_b   1.000
_cell.length_c   1.000
_cell.angle_alpha   90.00
_cell.angle_beta   90.00
_cell.angle_gamma   90.00
#
_symmetry.space_group_name_H-M   'P 1'
#
loop_
_entity.id
_entity.type
_entity.pdbx_description
1 polymer ?
#
loop_
_entity_poly.entity_id
_entity_poly.type
_entity_poly.pdbx_seq_one_letter_code
_entity_poly.pdbx_strand_id
1 'polypeptide(L)'
;MKPWFNTKQVMEKVILLLAVSLVLLSISVNALAPTVNSTHFLIYDLANAGSSYDQVLDNYLEQAYSLYTGLGMKMTPPCSGSQYTVYVVAQAQQTGEAGITDIQYNYNPSTGQIISSCTIEINITAGLSGDLLEHTAYHELVHVSQYAYVQYITIPQSYPWYIEADAEGTASYYTNQCPLAQSYFQYNQYEYDPYDYSGKPIINMYYYSAFVYWLIANGVGPSTIEENVFASSSVVVSWLDNYYVQYLLSLVHGQNLCGSTYYPSFQSVDMSGSMYSLSVSLQGLSAQYYEIQLPATGTIEITIGSGTVISNLQLNSEFMVTNTTLYMVLANPTTGSEDVTVTVQYVPHMGIKVVGGAYYVVSQKLNLELYITYQGSPVSGTAYVNGTAVAVSNGYATVSFTGITWGTYTINATYNGESALTGITLDEPSMSIITPQTLYLTSNSFGYMVVGVNNPNDVQVITTIMMSSPPSPANPFKPMIYFMPGNESVTLDPGQNSIRFYFMVNSTVVNGQGDVYLYVSPSTAESIVYSIVPIQVSIASVNYDISRNYTMVNVQASNIGSLTTGFPGLSGTVYVNYSTYTVATFSINIPSPNLTLSPQILEVAPNWVIINASVLLQPAQSCPGYPLHYVGNVYVNNSLIGNLAVPCGTGGGVWGLINATYTDWRVALTVTGTNISNVINITPPSITITNYVWNVNRTDIYVNVTLSVSGPYSYLVLGRVVTNSSIESMYTLSPNDTSVTINTGFSAFTIQRPKLIMNLSSPWLVIYPQPIKITLNITAPQHLAYAGNISIYINNTLYNQTSVDLQPGESITINAELSPDEPGLLNITILPTDLQPINISITYVKLINLLIQAMPLVIIGRSEVINVTLIDEPATPIPINMTLQGCSNESMTVMGNYSLTLSFNNECRLVVTAKSYTLSAINVSYWDYLNLWLGNVIAYYNKMPLILNGTVTAYATFLNGTRIPVPVLINGSSSISIRSLGSINLVLGVTYLGVSNKSSIKAYVVPPTYLQAKEVLKALGDPSFLNATVGNAIMSGNWNLVNEIVNDYQESSRPYDPLAHLSRYLLVQAISSGNISNITLVNYLLRYEAVIYATLLLIVIIFVIIMHNKRMKPKPTHNN
;
A
#
# COMPACT_ATOMS: atom_id res chain seq x y z
N MET A 1 8.35 -10.02 -124.30
CA MET A 1 7.38 -9.23 -123.52
C MET A 1 8.10 -8.62 -122.33
N LYS A 2 7.78 -7.38 -121.92
CA LYS A 2 8.42 -6.73 -120.75
C LYS A 2 7.77 -7.23 -119.44
N PRO A 3 8.52 -7.52 -118.37
CA PRO A 3 7.96 -7.76 -117.04
C PRO A 3 7.58 -6.43 -116.37
N TRP A 4 6.48 -6.41 -115.63
CA TRP A 4 6.06 -5.28 -114.80
C TRP A 4 6.03 -5.69 -113.32
N PHE A 5 7.22 -5.79 -112.71
CA PHE A 5 7.33 -5.90 -111.26
C PHE A 5 7.15 -4.50 -110.65
N ASN A 6 5.91 -4.13 -110.33
CA ASN A 6 5.64 -2.91 -109.56
C ASN A 6 5.97 -3.18 -108.08
N THR A 7 7.25 -3.02 -107.73
CA THR A 7 7.80 -3.31 -106.39
C THR A 7 7.13 -2.52 -105.27
N LYS A 8 6.57 -1.34 -105.57
CA LYS A 8 5.96 -0.42 -104.60
C LYS A 8 4.91 -1.10 -103.72
N GLN A 9 3.96 -1.83 -104.30
CA GLN A 9 2.79 -2.32 -103.56
C GLN A 9 3.09 -3.52 -102.63
N VAL A 10 4.10 -4.33 -102.98
CA VAL A 10 4.63 -5.36 -102.08
C VAL A 10 5.46 -4.70 -100.97
N MET A 11 6.23 -3.64 -101.31
CA MET A 11 6.99 -2.87 -100.33
C MET A 11 6.06 -2.15 -99.35
N GLU A 12 4.95 -1.57 -99.78
CA GLU A 12 3.93 -0.93 -98.93
C GLU A 12 3.29 -1.92 -97.95
N LYS A 13 2.96 -3.15 -98.38
CA LYS A 13 2.43 -4.19 -97.45
C LYS A 13 3.49 -4.77 -96.52
N VAL A 14 4.75 -4.85 -96.96
CA VAL A 14 5.87 -5.24 -96.09
C VAL A 14 6.23 -4.10 -95.12
N ILE A 15 6.11 -2.83 -95.51
CA ILE A 15 6.25 -1.66 -94.63
C ILE A 15 5.09 -1.61 -93.64
N LEU A 16 3.86 -1.92 -94.03
CA LEU A 16 2.74 -1.97 -93.09
C LEU A 16 2.90 -3.14 -92.10
N LEU A 17 3.38 -4.30 -92.54
CA LEU A 17 3.66 -5.40 -91.62
C LEU A 17 4.90 -5.11 -90.75
N LEU A 18 5.95 -4.47 -91.28
CA LEU A 18 7.06 -3.98 -90.45
C LEU A 18 6.58 -2.90 -89.47
N ALA A 19 5.65 -2.02 -89.85
CA ALA A 19 5.12 -1.00 -88.96
C ALA A 19 4.27 -1.64 -87.85
N VAL A 20 3.41 -2.59 -88.17
CA VAL A 20 2.64 -3.36 -87.16
C VAL A 20 3.57 -4.22 -86.30
N SER A 21 4.62 -4.82 -86.87
CA SER A 21 5.63 -5.56 -86.09
C SER A 21 6.56 -4.64 -85.30
N LEU A 22 6.86 -3.40 -85.73
CA LEU A 22 7.59 -2.41 -84.94
C LEU A 22 6.71 -1.82 -83.84
N VAL A 23 5.40 -1.67 -84.07
CA VAL A 23 4.44 -1.27 -83.03
C VAL A 23 4.32 -2.39 -82.00
N LEU A 24 4.11 -3.65 -82.42
CA LEU A 24 4.09 -4.80 -81.50
C LEU A 24 5.45 -5.01 -80.81
N LEU A 25 6.57 -4.78 -81.50
CA LEU A 25 7.88 -4.79 -80.86
C LEU A 25 8.04 -3.63 -79.87
N SER A 26 7.56 -2.42 -80.17
CA SER A 26 7.60 -1.29 -79.22
C SER A 26 6.74 -1.56 -77.98
N ILE A 27 5.60 -2.25 -78.14
CA ILE A 27 4.76 -2.71 -77.02
C ILE A 27 5.49 -3.76 -76.17
N SER A 28 6.31 -4.65 -76.78
CA SER A 28 7.11 -5.64 -76.05
C SER A 28 8.48 -5.16 -75.55
N VAL A 29 9.03 -4.07 -76.09
CA VAL A 29 10.36 -3.52 -75.73
C VAL A 29 10.22 -2.41 -74.69
N ASN A 30 9.11 -1.69 -74.66
CA ASN A 30 8.81 -0.75 -73.57
C ASN A 30 8.62 -1.46 -72.21
N ALA A 31 8.31 -2.76 -72.19
CA ALA A 31 8.23 -3.56 -70.96
C ALA A 31 9.59 -3.84 -70.27
N LEU A 32 10.69 -3.32 -70.83
CA LEU A 32 12.05 -3.35 -70.25
C LEU A 32 12.68 -1.94 -70.22
N ALA A 33 11.89 -0.90 -70.46
CA ALA A 33 12.30 0.49 -70.28
C ALA A 33 11.63 1.05 -69.02
N PRO A 34 12.35 1.76 -68.14
CA PRO A 34 11.74 2.43 -66.99
C PRO A 34 10.81 3.55 -67.49
N THR A 35 9.61 3.63 -66.91
CA THR A 35 8.60 4.66 -67.16
C THR A 35 9.10 6.06 -66.80
N VAL A 36 9.91 6.16 -65.74
CA VAL A 36 10.63 7.38 -65.34
C VAL A 36 12.09 7.04 -65.05
N ASN A 37 13.00 7.89 -65.52
CA ASN A 37 14.44 7.75 -65.39
C ASN A 37 15.01 9.12 -65.00
N SER A 38 15.36 9.27 -63.72
CA SER A 38 15.75 10.52 -63.08
C SER A 38 17.24 10.53 -62.75
N THR A 39 17.69 11.35 -61.78
CA THR A 39 19.10 11.40 -61.40
C THR A 39 19.48 10.13 -60.62
N HIS A 40 18.59 9.70 -59.72
CA HIS A 40 18.86 8.59 -58.80
C HIS A 40 17.93 7.38 -58.98
N PHE A 41 16.79 7.48 -59.69
CA PHE A 41 15.80 6.39 -59.76
C PHE A 41 15.47 5.93 -61.19
N LEU A 42 15.15 4.64 -61.31
CA LEU A 42 14.57 3.98 -62.49
C LEU A 42 13.25 3.34 -62.08
N ILE A 43 12.13 4.01 -62.39
CA ILE A 43 10.79 3.53 -62.01
C ILE A 43 10.19 2.71 -63.14
N TYR A 44 9.77 1.49 -62.84
CA TYR A 44 9.12 0.55 -63.76
C TYR A 44 7.67 0.33 -63.32
N ASP A 45 6.72 0.76 -64.13
CA ASP A 45 5.29 0.64 -63.82
C ASP A 45 4.73 -0.73 -64.22
N LEU A 46 4.78 -1.68 -63.27
CA LEU A 46 4.26 -3.04 -63.45
C LEU A 46 2.74 -3.12 -63.21
N ALA A 47 2.17 -2.17 -62.47
CA ALA A 47 0.74 -2.08 -62.15
C ALA A 47 -0.07 -1.19 -63.10
N ASN A 48 0.59 -0.57 -64.10
CA ASN A 48 -0.01 0.40 -65.02
C ASN A 48 -0.70 1.57 -64.27
N ALA A 49 -0.13 2.05 -63.16
CA ALA A 49 -0.59 3.23 -62.43
C ALA A 49 -0.55 4.50 -63.31
N GLY A 50 0.45 4.56 -64.19
CA GLY A 50 0.57 5.51 -65.28
C GLY A 50 1.40 6.74 -64.95
N SER A 51 2.00 7.31 -65.99
CA SER A 51 3.14 8.23 -65.88
C SER A 51 2.93 9.53 -65.07
N SER A 52 1.69 9.89 -64.70
CA SER A 52 1.48 10.98 -63.73
C SER A 52 1.72 10.54 -62.30
N TYR A 53 1.35 9.30 -61.94
CA TYR A 53 1.71 8.69 -60.67
C TYR A 53 3.22 8.48 -60.59
N ASP A 54 3.80 7.84 -61.60
CA ASP A 54 5.23 7.49 -61.61
C ASP A 54 6.11 8.74 -61.52
N GLN A 55 5.75 9.83 -62.21
CA GLN A 55 6.51 11.08 -62.16
C GLN A 55 6.32 11.83 -60.83
N VAL A 56 5.19 11.66 -60.14
CA VAL A 56 4.96 12.23 -58.81
C VAL A 56 5.69 11.40 -57.74
N LEU A 57 5.71 10.07 -57.86
CA LEU A 57 6.56 9.18 -57.06
C LEU A 57 8.04 9.54 -57.24
N ASP A 58 8.52 9.65 -58.48
CA ASP A 58 9.89 10.10 -58.80
C ASP A 58 10.23 11.45 -58.17
N ASN A 59 9.34 12.44 -58.30
CA ASN A 59 9.51 13.73 -57.65
C ASN A 59 9.63 13.61 -56.12
N TYR A 60 8.84 12.75 -55.46
CA TYR A 60 8.95 12.56 -54.01
C TYR A 60 10.18 11.76 -53.59
N LEU A 61 10.59 10.76 -54.36
CA LEU A 61 11.83 10.00 -54.14
C LEU A 61 13.08 10.88 -54.30
N GLU A 62 13.14 11.71 -55.34
CA GLU A 62 14.22 12.68 -55.55
C GLU A 62 14.22 13.79 -54.48
N GLN A 63 13.04 14.22 -54.00
CA GLN A 63 12.94 15.17 -52.86
C GLN A 63 13.40 14.52 -51.55
N ALA A 64 12.97 13.30 -51.24
CA ALA A 64 13.42 12.54 -50.07
C ALA A 64 14.94 12.33 -50.10
N TYR A 65 15.47 11.83 -51.22
CA TYR A 65 16.90 11.62 -51.42
C TYR A 65 17.71 12.91 -51.24
N SER A 66 17.26 14.01 -51.87
CA SER A 66 17.92 15.33 -51.75
C SER A 66 17.85 15.91 -50.34
N LEU A 67 16.73 15.72 -49.64
CA LEU A 67 16.53 16.16 -48.26
C LEU A 67 17.43 15.37 -47.30
N TYR A 68 17.33 14.05 -47.33
CA TYR A 68 18.05 13.15 -46.43
C TYR A 68 19.56 13.24 -46.62
N THR A 69 20.06 13.24 -47.86
CA THR A 69 21.50 13.46 -48.13
C THR A 69 21.93 14.89 -47.74
N GLY A 70 21.06 15.90 -47.90
CA GLY A 70 21.27 17.26 -47.40
C GLY A 70 21.32 17.36 -45.86
N LEU A 71 20.63 16.45 -45.15
CA LEU A 71 20.69 16.26 -43.69
C LEU A 71 21.86 15.35 -43.26
N GLY A 72 22.71 14.92 -44.20
CA GLY A 72 23.90 14.10 -43.93
C GLY A 72 23.63 12.60 -43.80
N MET A 73 22.46 12.12 -44.21
CA MET A 73 22.16 10.68 -44.27
C MET A 73 22.94 10.03 -45.43
N LYS A 74 23.52 8.86 -45.18
CA LYS A 74 24.20 8.02 -46.17
C LYS A 74 23.15 7.13 -46.84
N MET A 75 23.27 6.86 -48.13
CA MET A 75 22.35 5.97 -48.86
C MET A 75 23.07 4.69 -49.29
N THR A 76 22.43 3.54 -49.07
CA THR A 76 22.93 2.22 -49.50
C THR A 76 23.01 2.21 -51.03
N PRO A 77 24.12 1.83 -51.69
CA PRO A 77 24.19 1.86 -53.15
C PRO A 77 23.28 0.79 -53.80
N PRO A 78 22.77 0.99 -55.02
CA PRO A 78 22.01 -0.06 -55.72
C PRO A 78 22.90 -1.26 -56.08
N CYS A 79 22.35 -2.47 -56.05
CA CYS A 79 23.07 -3.71 -56.38
C CYS A 79 23.45 -3.84 -57.86
N SER A 80 22.82 -3.05 -58.73
CA SER A 80 23.05 -3.05 -60.17
C SER A 80 22.86 -1.64 -60.73
N GLY A 81 23.73 -1.23 -61.66
CA GLY A 81 23.68 0.11 -62.27
C GLY A 81 24.20 1.22 -61.34
N SER A 82 23.67 2.42 -61.53
CA SER A 82 24.03 3.64 -60.78
C SER A 82 22.81 4.39 -60.23
N GLN A 83 21.64 3.75 -60.28
CA GLN A 83 20.33 4.29 -59.93
C GLN A 83 19.52 3.18 -59.24
N TYR A 84 18.62 3.55 -58.33
CA TYR A 84 17.73 2.62 -57.65
C TYR A 84 16.63 2.12 -58.58
N THR A 85 16.44 0.81 -58.64
CA THR A 85 15.28 0.20 -59.30
C THR A 85 14.06 0.37 -58.39
N VAL A 86 13.00 0.96 -58.92
CA VAL A 86 11.71 1.09 -58.23
C VAL A 86 10.64 0.40 -59.07
N TYR A 87 9.84 -0.47 -58.46
CA TYR A 87 8.71 -1.10 -59.12
C TYR A 87 7.41 -0.56 -58.55
N VAL A 88 6.52 -0.08 -59.42
CA VAL A 88 5.14 0.24 -59.04
C VAL A 88 4.31 -1.02 -59.25
N VAL A 89 3.87 -1.62 -58.13
CA VAL A 89 3.25 -2.95 -58.06
C VAL A 89 1.81 -2.86 -57.55
N ALA A 90 0.98 -3.87 -57.83
CA ALA A 90 -0.44 -3.84 -57.42
C ALA A 90 -0.63 -3.95 -55.90
N GLN A 91 0.34 -4.53 -55.18
CA GLN A 91 0.40 -4.66 -53.73
C GLN A 91 1.85 -5.05 -53.35
N ALA A 92 2.49 -4.36 -52.41
CA ALA A 92 3.91 -4.58 -52.05
C ALA A 92 4.14 -5.91 -51.31
N GLN A 93 3.29 -6.23 -50.33
CA GLN A 93 3.31 -7.52 -49.61
C GLN A 93 1.92 -8.14 -49.50
N GLN A 94 1.84 -9.46 -49.34
CA GLN A 94 0.58 -10.17 -48.99
C GLN A 94 -0.03 -9.71 -47.65
N THR A 95 0.73 -9.02 -46.80
CA THR A 95 0.30 -8.42 -45.52
C THR A 95 -0.51 -7.13 -45.70
N GLY A 96 -0.29 -6.39 -46.80
CA GLY A 96 -0.96 -5.11 -47.08
C GLY A 96 -0.13 -3.84 -46.86
N GLU A 97 1.19 -3.95 -46.75
CA GLU A 97 2.10 -2.79 -46.66
C GLU A 97 2.05 -1.88 -47.90
N ALA A 98 2.32 -0.58 -47.69
CA ALA A 98 2.23 0.44 -48.74
C ALA A 98 3.47 0.46 -49.66
N GLY A 99 4.64 0.14 -49.13
CA GLY A 99 5.88 -0.10 -49.86
C GLY A 99 6.71 -1.21 -49.19
N ILE A 100 7.85 -1.55 -49.78
CA ILE A 100 8.93 -2.34 -49.17
C ILE A 100 10.25 -2.10 -49.93
N THR A 101 11.36 -2.03 -49.18
CA THR A 101 12.72 -1.89 -49.73
C THR A 101 13.51 -3.18 -49.55
N ASP A 102 13.83 -3.85 -50.67
CA ASP A 102 14.58 -5.10 -50.67
C ASP A 102 16.10 -4.84 -50.69
N ILE A 103 16.81 -5.35 -49.68
CA ILE A 103 18.26 -5.16 -49.49
C ILE A 103 19.02 -6.48 -49.54
N GLN A 104 20.12 -6.51 -50.29
CA GLN A 104 21.12 -7.58 -50.24
C GLN A 104 22.32 -7.14 -49.38
N TYR A 105 22.87 -8.06 -48.58
CA TYR A 105 24.11 -7.81 -47.85
C TYR A 105 25.02 -9.04 -47.78
N ASN A 106 26.33 -8.78 -47.68
CA ASN A 106 27.37 -9.79 -47.45
C ASN A 106 28.00 -9.53 -46.07
N TYR A 107 28.33 -10.60 -45.33
CA TYR A 107 28.85 -10.50 -43.97
C TYR A 107 29.97 -11.52 -43.70
N ASN A 108 30.75 -11.29 -42.64
CA ASN A 108 31.76 -12.22 -42.15
C ASN A 108 31.10 -13.25 -41.19
N PRO A 109 31.02 -14.55 -41.52
CA PRO A 109 30.36 -15.54 -40.67
C PRO A 109 31.00 -15.73 -39.29
N SER A 110 32.26 -15.33 -39.10
CA SER A 110 32.99 -15.48 -37.84
C SER A 110 32.82 -14.29 -36.88
N THR A 111 32.29 -13.14 -37.35
CA THR A 111 32.12 -11.93 -36.52
C THR A 111 30.72 -11.32 -36.62
N GLY A 112 29.88 -11.78 -37.55
CA GLY A 112 28.57 -11.20 -37.83
C GLY A 112 28.61 -9.81 -38.49
N GLN A 113 29.79 -9.26 -38.78
CA GLN A 113 29.94 -7.91 -39.32
C GLN A 113 29.58 -7.85 -40.82
N ILE A 114 28.79 -6.85 -41.22
CA ILE A 114 28.50 -6.53 -42.62
C ILE A 114 29.78 -6.07 -43.32
N ILE A 115 30.02 -6.60 -44.51
CA ILE A 115 31.16 -6.26 -45.39
C ILE A 115 30.68 -5.31 -46.51
N SER A 116 29.46 -5.52 -46.99
CA SER A 116 28.79 -4.66 -47.99
C SER A 116 27.28 -4.87 -47.94
N SER A 117 26.53 -3.80 -48.15
CA SER A 117 25.08 -3.78 -48.41
C SER A 117 24.80 -3.14 -49.77
N CYS A 118 23.72 -3.53 -50.42
CA CYS A 118 23.21 -2.87 -51.61
C CYS A 118 21.68 -3.02 -51.72
N THR A 119 20.99 -2.01 -52.28
CA THR A 119 19.54 -2.06 -52.53
C THR A 119 19.25 -2.82 -53.82
N ILE A 120 18.40 -3.84 -53.75
CA ILE A 120 17.96 -4.64 -54.90
C ILE A 120 16.92 -3.84 -55.68
N GLU A 121 15.82 -3.50 -55.00
CA GLU A 121 14.64 -2.85 -55.55
C GLU A 121 13.81 -2.18 -54.43
N ILE A 122 12.97 -1.22 -54.81
CA ILE A 122 11.97 -0.60 -53.94
C ILE A 122 10.60 -0.86 -54.57
N ASN A 123 9.75 -1.62 -53.89
CA ASN A 123 8.43 -2.02 -54.37
C ASN A 123 7.36 -1.10 -53.75
N ILE A 124 6.70 -0.26 -54.55
CA ILE A 124 5.68 0.72 -54.11
C ILE A 124 4.29 0.28 -54.58
N THR A 125 3.30 0.23 -53.68
CA THR A 125 1.91 -0.10 -54.02
C THR A 125 1.25 1.02 -54.83
N ALA A 126 0.85 0.73 -56.07
CA ALA A 126 -0.08 1.53 -56.83
C ALA A 126 -1.46 1.55 -56.15
N GLY A 127 -2.08 2.72 -56.01
CA GLY A 127 -3.49 2.81 -55.57
C GLY A 127 -3.78 3.61 -54.31
N LEU A 128 -2.77 4.16 -53.65
CA LEU A 128 -2.87 4.76 -52.31
C LEU A 128 -3.42 6.23 -52.35
N SER A 129 -3.44 6.99 -51.23
CA SER A 129 -3.84 8.44 -51.19
C SER A 129 -2.71 9.51 -51.23
N GLY A 130 -3.00 10.72 -51.76
CA GLY A 130 -2.04 11.77 -52.17
C GLY A 130 -0.81 11.95 -51.29
N ASP A 131 -1.12 12.45 -50.12
CA ASP A 131 -0.23 12.79 -49.02
C ASP A 131 0.66 11.56 -48.67
N LEU A 132 0.05 10.38 -48.61
CA LEU A 132 0.72 9.11 -48.33
C LEU A 132 1.72 8.68 -49.43
N LEU A 133 1.93 9.38 -50.56
CA LEU A 133 2.96 8.99 -51.57
C LEU A 133 4.30 9.55 -51.17
N GLU A 134 4.26 10.82 -50.82
CA GLU A 134 5.32 11.55 -50.16
C GLU A 134 5.71 10.77 -48.92
N HIS A 135 4.75 10.38 -48.07
CA HIS A 135 5.01 9.57 -46.88
C HIS A 135 5.70 8.23 -47.18
N THR A 136 5.13 7.37 -48.03
CA THR A 136 5.75 6.06 -48.35
C THR A 136 7.08 6.21 -49.09
N ALA A 137 7.22 7.15 -50.02
CA ALA A 137 8.50 7.41 -50.71
C ALA A 137 9.58 7.93 -49.73
N TYR A 138 9.19 8.74 -48.75
CA TYR A 138 10.07 9.20 -47.67
C TYR A 138 10.39 8.08 -46.67
N HIS A 139 9.48 7.14 -46.44
CA HIS A 139 9.67 5.97 -45.58
C HIS A 139 10.67 4.99 -46.18
N GLU A 140 10.46 4.54 -47.43
CA GLU A 140 11.37 3.63 -48.12
C GLU A 140 12.79 4.20 -48.26
N LEU A 141 12.92 5.51 -48.48
CA LEU A 141 14.22 6.17 -48.54
C LEU A 141 14.95 6.24 -47.18
N VAL A 142 14.25 6.08 -46.06
CA VAL A 142 14.90 5.83 -44.76
C VAL A 142 15.41 4.38 -44.71
N HIS A 143 14.66 3.36 -45.15
CA HIS A 143 15.20 2.00 -45.23
C HIS A 143 16.42 1.88 -46.15
N VAL A 144 16.46 2.60 -47.27
CA VAL A 144 17.67 2.72 -48.11
C VAL A 144 18.83 3.39 -47.35
N SER A 145 18.55 4.31 -46.44
CA SER A 145 19.56 4.95 -45.58
C SER A 145 20.05 4.01 -44.46
N GLN A 146 19.14 3.39 -43.69
CA GLN A 146 19.44 2.51 -42.56
C GLN A 146 20.50 1.46 -42.88
N TYR A 147 20.37 0.76 -44.01
CA TYR A 147 21.33 -0.27 -44.42
C TYR A 147 22.72 0.24 -44.85
N ALA A 148 22.95 1.55 -44.90
CA ALA A 148 24.27 2.18 -45.03
C ALA A 148 24.94 2.40 -43.67
N TYR A 149 24.19 2.28 -42.57
CA TYR A 149 24.66 2.37 -41.19
C TYR A 149 24.65 1.01 -40.47
N VAL A 150 23.87 0.01 -40.94
CA VAL A 150 23.86 -1.37 -40.39
C VAL A 150 25.25 -2.01 -40.48
N GLN A 151 25.92 -2.19 -39.33
CA GLN A 151 27.26 -2.78 -39.26
C GLN A 151 27.27 -4.28 -38.94
N TYR A 152 26.17 -4.86 -38.42
CA TYR A 152 26.12 -6.25 -37.97
C TYR A 152 24.81 -6.95 -38.37
N ILE A 153 24.89 -8.24 -38.73
CA ILE A 153 23.72 -9.07 -39.09
C ILE A 153 22.69 -9.19 -37.98
N THR A 154 23.06 -8.97 -36.72
CA THR A 154 22.17 -9.06 -35.56
C THR A 154 20.91 -8.22 -35.76
N ILE A 155 21.04 -7.03 -36.38
CA ILE A 155 19.93 -6.10 -36.57
C ILE A 155 18.93 -6.63 -37.62
N PRO A 156 19.29 -6.87 -38.90
CA PRO A 156 18.34 -7.38 -39.89
C PRO A 156 17.86 -8.82 -39.62
N GLN A 157 18.60 -9.63 -38.85
CA GLN A 157 18.14 -10.97 -38.46
C GLN A 157 17.13 -10.97 -37.30
N SER A 158 17.18 -9.97 -36.41
CA SER A 158 16.30 -9.88 -35.25
C SER A 158 15.11 -8.94 -35.46
N TYR A 159 15.16 -8.11 -36.51
CA TYR A 159 14.13 -7.14 -36.89
C TYR A 159 13.56 -6.36 -35.69
N PRO A 160 14.38 -5.55 -34.98
CA PRO A 160 13.93 -4.78 -33.84
C PRO A 160 12.96 -3.67 -34.24
N TRP A 161 12.08 -3.31 -33.30
CA TRP A 161 10.98 -2.35 -33.47
C TRP A 161 11.35 -1.02 -34.14
N TYR A 162 12.59 -0.56 -33.95
CA TYR A 162 13.04 0.74 -34.44
C TYR A 162 13.33 0.77 -35.95
N ILE A 163 13.35 -0.35 -36.67
CA ILE A 163 13.43 -0.32 -38.15
C ILE A 163 12.23 0.44 -38.72
N GLU A 164 11.02 0.00 -38.34
CA GLU A 164 9.75 0.59 -38.79
C GLU A 164 9.48 1.95 -38.12
N ALA A 165 9.76 2.05 -36.81
CA ALA A 165 9.51 3.29 -36.07
C ALA A 165 10.39 4.45 -36.53
N ASP A 166 11.63 4.19 -36.96
CA ASP A 166 12.51 5.22 -37.50
C ASP A 166 12.09 5.65 -38.91
N ALA A 167 11.83 4.70 -39.82
CA ALA A 167 11.37 5.01 -41.18
C ALA A 167 10.05 5.80 -41.17
N GLU A 168 9.05 5.29 -40.45
CA GLU A 168 7.73 5.93 -40.37
C GLU A 168 7.76 7.22 -39.52
N GLY A 169 8.59 7.30 -38.48
CA GLY A 169 8.73 8.52 -37.66
C GLY A 169 9.47 9.66 -38.36
N THR A 170 10.53 9.32 -39.09
CA THR A 170 11.28 10.27 -39.93
C THR A 170 10.42 10.74 -41.11
N ALA A 171 9.73 9.84 -41.81
CA ALA A 171 8.74 10.20 -42.82
C ALA A 171 7.62 11.07 -42.24
N SER A 172 7.09 10.71 -41.06
CA SER A 172 6.05 11.50 -40.37
C SER A 172 6.49 12.93 -40.09
N TYR A 173 7.75 13.13 -39.69
CA TYR A 173 8.26 14.46 -39.37
C TYR A 173 8.35 15.36 -40.60
N TYR A 174 9.01 14.91 -41.67
CA TYR A 174 9.25 15.76 -42.84
C TYR A 174 8.03 15.92 -43.76
N THR A 175 7.09 14.96 -43.75
CA THR A 175 5.82 15.06 -44.49
C THR A 175 4.68 15.67 -43.65
N ASN A 176 4.87 15.83 -42.34
CA ASN A 176 3.84 16.24 -41.37
C ASN A 176 2.56 15.38 -41.45
N GLN A 177 2.73 14.06 -41.59
CA GLN A 177 1.64 13.08 -41.61
C GLN A 177 1.93 12.02 -40.56
N CYS A 178 1.06 11.86 -39.54
CA CYS A 178 1.29 10.93 -38.45
C CYS A 178 0.18 9.86 -38.42
N PRO A 179 0.13 8.93 -39.41
CA PRO A 179 -1.00 8.01 -39.57
C PRO A 179 -1.24 7.11 -38.35
N LEU A 180 -0.18 6.86 -37.57
CA LEU A 180 -0.16 5.86 -36.50
C LEU A 180 0.09 6.43 -35.09
N ALA A 181 0.30 7.75 -34.97
CA ALA A 181 0.49 8.42 -33.68
C ALA A 181 -0.72 8.26 -32.75
N GLN A 182 -1.95 8.36 -33.26
CA GLN A 182 -3.15 8.11 -32.43
C GLN A 182 -3.15 6.70 -31.84
N SER A 183 -2.71 5.70 -32.59
CA SER A 183 -2.71 4.29 -32.18
C SER A 183 -1.76 4.04 -31.01
N TYR A 184 -0.60 4.69 -30.98
CA TYR A 184 0.34 4.63 -29.85
C TYR A 184 -0.33 4.96 -28.51
N PHE A 185 -1.11 6.05 -28.46
CA PHE A 185 -1.81 6.46 -27.25
C PHE A 185 -3.13 5.70 -27.03
N GLN A 186 -3.84 5.32 -28.09
CA GLN A 186 -5.10 4.57 -28.01
C GLN A 186 -4.94 3.12 -27.51
N TYR A 187 -3.77 2.52 -27.75
CA TYR A 187 -3.41 1.16 -27.32
C TYR A 187 -2.35 1.16 -26.19
N ASN A 188 -2.24 2.27 -25.46
CA ASN A 188 -1.34 2.47 -24.33
C ASN A 188 0.09 1.93 -24.57
N GLN A 189 0.69 2.16 -25.74
CA GLN A 189 1.99 1.54 -26.11
C GLN A 189 3.17 2.03 -25.27
N TYR A 190 2.98 3.10 -24.51
CA TYR A 190 3.88 3.54 -23.45
C TYR A 190 3.89 2.63 -22.21
N GLU A 191 2.90 1.74 -22.02
CA GLU A 191 2.85 0.74 -20.93
C GLU A 191 3.58 -0.57 -21.26
N TYR A 192 4.12 -0.72 -22.48
CA TYR A 192 4.76 -1.95 -22.98
C TYR A 192 6.23 -1.74 -23.38
N ASP A 193 7.06 -2.78 -23.19
CA ASP A 193 8.43 -2.78 -23.70
C ASP A 193 8.41 -2.85 -25.25
N PRO A 194 8.99 -1.88 -25.98
CA PRO A 194 9.02 -1.93 -27.44
C PRO A 194 9.78 -3.16 -27.98
N TYR A 195 10.69 -3.75 -27.21
CA TYR A 195 11.45 -4.93 -27.65
C TYR A 195 10.61 -6.22 -27.70
N ASP A 196 9.50 -6.32 -26.95
CA ASP A 196 8.55 -7.45 -27.02
C ASP A 196 7.93 -7.61 -28.42
N TYR A 197 7.94 -6.55 -29.23
CA TYR A 197 7.41 -6.55 -30.59
C TYR A 197 8.43 -6.97 -31.66
N SER A 198 9.70 -7.24 -31.32
CA SER A 198 10.77 -7.54 -32.27
C SER A 198 10.59 -8.87 -33.04
N GLY A 199 11.05 -8.93 -34.29
CA GLY A 199 11.24 -10.19 -35.03
C GLY A 199 10.69 -10.23 -36.45
N LYS A 200 9.65 -9.44 -36.76
CA LYS A 200 9.03 -9.25 -38.10
C LYS A 200 8.26 -7.93 -38.15
N PRO A 201 8.01 -7.34 -39.34
CA PRO A 201 7.04 -6.26 -39.49
C PRO A 201 5.70 -6.61 -38.83
N ILE A 202 5.34 -5.86 -37.79
CA ILE A 202 4.02 -5.92 -37.14
C ILE A 202 3.58 -4.51 -36.77
N ILE A 203 2.27 -4.25 -36.85
CA ILE A 203 1.68 -2.91 -36.72
C ILE A 203 2.07 -2.16 -35.43
N ASN A 204 2.38 -2.90 -34.36
CA ASN A 204 2.86 -2.35 -33.10
C ASN A 204 4.18 -1.57 -33.24
N MET A 205 5.14 -2.04 -34.06
CA MET A 205 6.42 -1.35 -34.27
C MET A 205 6.21 0.08 -34.77
N TYR A 206 5.41 0.21 -35.82
CA TYR A 206 5.07 1.49 -36.44
C TYR A 206 4.35 2.46 -35.49
N TYR A 207 3.70 1.99 -34.41
CA TYR A 207 3.13 2.91 -33.41
C TYR A 207 4.22 3.72 -32.69
N TYR A 208 5.43 3.17 -32.51
CA TYR A 208 6.56 3.87 -31.90
C TYR A 208 7.17 4.95 -32.83
N SER A 209 6.69 5.12 -34.06
CA SER A 209 7.00 6.28 -34.91
C SER A 209 6.71 7.63 -34.23
N ALA A 210 5.75 7.65 -33.31
CA ALA A 210 5.42 8.78 -32.45
C ALA A 210 6.64 9.28 -31.62
N PHE A 211 7.50 8.36 -31.18
CA PHE A 211 8.74 8.68 -30.49
C PHE A 211 9.80 9.26 -31.44
N VAL A 212 10.02 8.67 -32.62
CA VAL A 212 11.06 9.17 -33.54
C VAL A 212 10.67 10.54 -34.12
N TYR A 213 9.39 10.76 -34.42
CA TYR A 213 8.88 12.11 -34.74
C TYR A 213 9.24 13.12 -33.64
N TRP A 214 8.99 12.77 -32.37
CA TRP A 214 9.32 13.61 -31.23
C TRP A 214 10.83 13.85 -31.08
N LEU A 215 11.64 12.82 -31.32
CA LEU A 215 13.10 12.89 -31.23
C LEU A 215 13.67 13.91 -32.23
N ILE A 216 13.15 13.90 -33.46
CA ILE A 216 13.53 14.87 -34.50
C ILE A 216 12.96 16.26 -34.19
N ALA A 217 11.72 16.35 -33.70
CA ALA A 217 11.10 17.61 -33.28
C ALA A 217 11.84 18.30 -32.12
N ASN A 218 12.53 17.53 -31.26
CA ASN A 218 13.41 18.04 -30.21
C ASN A 218 14.86 18.28 -30.68
N GLY A 219 15.11 18.24 -31.99
CA GLY A 219 16.36 18.72 -32.61
C GLY A 219 17.42 17.65 -32.90
N VAL A 220 17.11 16.36 -32.76
CA VAL A 220 18.04 15.28 -33.14
C VAL A 220 17.92 15.02 -34.65
N GLY A 221 19.02 15.21 -35.39
CA GLY A 221 19.02 14.97 -36.84
C GLY A 221 18.89 13.48 -37.19
N PRO A 222 18.13 13.08 -38.23
CA PRO A 222 17.96 11.67 -38.60
C PRO A 222 19.28 10.92 -38.83
N SER A 223 20.26 11.55 -39.48
CA SER A 223 21.61 10.99 -39.67
C SER A 223 22.36 10.68 -38.36
N THR A 224 21.95 11.28 -37.24
CA THR A 224 22.45 10.97 -35.89
C THR A 224 21.70 9.82 -35.24
N ILE A 225 20.38 9.68 -35.49
CA ILE A 225 19.60 8.50 -35.09
C ILE A 225 20.22 7.27 -35.76
N GLU A 226 20.34 7.33 -37.10
CA GLU A 226 20.95 6.31 -37.96
C GLU A 226 22.31 5.81 -37.45
N GLU A 227 23.23 6.74 -37.15
CA GLU A 227 24.59 6.42 -36.72
C GLU A 227 24.68 5.83 -35.31
N ASN A 228 23.74 6.14 -34.41
CA ASN A 228 23.71 5.57 -33.06
C ASN A 228 22.90 4.26 -32.98
N VAL A 229 21.93 4.05 -33.87
CA VAL A 229 21.00 2.93 -33.82
C VAL A 229 21.49 1.71 -34.61
N PHE A 230 21.91 1.88 -35.87
CA PHE A 230 22.20 0.74 -36.76
C PHE A 230 23.68 0.30 -36.74
N ALA A 231 24.58 1.12 -36.18
CA ALA A 231 25.98 0.77 -35.99
C ALA A 231 26.24 -0.31 -34.92
N SER A 232 25.24 -0.61 -34.08
CA SER A 232 25.36 -1.53 -32.94
C SER A 232 25.47 -3.00 -33.34
N SER A 233 26.23 -3.78 -32.57
CA SER A 233 26.24 -5.26 -32.64
C SER A 233 25.12 -5.91 -31.83
N SER A 234 24.41 -5.12 -31.02
CA SER A 234 23.28 -5.48 -30.15
C SER A 234 22.00 -4.79 -30.62
N VAL A 235 20.85 -5.47 -30.54
CA VAL A 235 19.54 -4.85 -30.77
C VAL A 235 19.10 -3.92 -29.64
N VAL A 236 19.58 -4.11 -28.40
CA VAL A 236 19.36 -3.15 -27.31
C VAL A 236 20.36 -2.00 -27.50
N VAL A 237 19.86 -0.77 -27.57
CA VAL A 237 20.62 0.43 -27.94
C VAL A 237 20.41 1.52 -26.88
N SER A 238 21.31 1.58 -25.88
CA SER A 238 21.15 2.46 -24.71
C SER A 238 21.07 3.96 -25.00
N TRP A 239 21.52 4.40 -26.17
CA TRP A 239 21.29 5.77 -26.66
C TRP A 239 19.80 6.01 -26.98
N LEU A 240 19.19 5.06 -27.69
CA LEU A 240 17.78 5.09 -28.08
C LEU A 240 16.89 4.86 -26.86
N ASP A 241 17.22 3.88 -26.01
CA ASP A 241 16.53 3.58 -24.76
C ASP A 241 16.41 4.84 -23.88
N ASN A 242 17.53 5.56 -23.68
CA ASN A 242 17.56 6.80 -22.92
C ASN A 242 16.64 7.88 -23.52
N TYR A 243 16.66 8.07 -24.83
CA TYR A 243 15.77 9.06 -25.48
C TYR A 243 14.30 8.65 -25.45
N TYR A 244 13.99 7.36 -25.59
CA TYR A 244 12.64 6.84 -25.49
C TYR A 244 12.09 6.99 -24.07
N VAL A 245 12.94 6.80 -23.06
CA VAL A 245 12.62 7.10 -21.65
C VAL A 245 12.38 8.60 -21.43
N GLN A 246 13.16 9.51 -22.05
CA GLN A 246 12.83 10.95 -22.01
C GLN A 246 11.50 11.27 -22.73
N TYR A 247 11.17 10.57 -23.81
CA TYR A 247 9.87 10.69 -24.47
C TYR A 247 8.71 10.25 -23.57
N LEU A 248 8.83 9.09 -22.91
CA LEU A 248 7.88 8.64 -21.87
C LEU A 248 7.71 9.70 -20.78
N LEU A 249 8.82 10.23 -20.25
CA LEU A 249 8.77 11.34 -19.29
C LEU A 249 8.05 12.58 -19.85
N SER A 250 8.18 12.86 -21.14
CA SER A 250 7.52 14.00 -21.78
C SER A 250 6.02 13.81 -22.02
N LEU A 251 5.52 12.58 -22.18
CA LEU A 251 4.10 12.31 -22.55
C LEU A 251 3.10 12.96 -21.58
N VAL A 252 3.51 13.09 -20.32
CA VAL A 252 2.81 13.74 -19.22
C VAL A 252 2.33 15.18 -19.53
N HIS A 253 3.07 15.89 -20.39
CA HIS A 253 2.77 17.27 -20.81
C HIS A 253 1.94 17.34 -22.11
N GLY A 254 1.75 16.20 -22.77
CA GLY A 254 1.13 16.08 -24.08
C GLY A 254 2.10 16.32 -25.23
N GLN A 255 2.10 15.43 -26.22
CA GLN A 255 3.00 15.51 -27.37
C GLN A 255 2.25 15.92 -28.63
N ASN A 256 2.69 17.03 -29.22
CA ASN A 256 2.16 17.53 -30.48
C ASN A 256 2.80 16.78 -31.64
N LEU A 257 2.05 15.86 -32.23
CA LEU A 257 2.48 15.03 -33.35
C LEU A 257 1.61 15.39 -34.56
N CYS A 258 2.23 15.93 -35.61
CA CYS A 258 1.58 16.42 -36.82
C CYS A 258 0.41 17.40 -36.57
N GLY A 259 0.54 18.28 -35.56
CA GLY A 259 -0.45 19.32 -35.25
C GLY A 259 -1.56 18.88 -34.29
N SER A 260 -1.55 17.63 -33.80
CA SER A 260 -2.48 17.13 -32.78
C SER A 260 -1.74 16.81 -31.48
N THR A 261 -2.21 17.34 -30.34
CA THR A 261 -1.63 16.99 -29.02
C THR A 261 -2.26 15.71 -28.49
N TYR A 262 -1.43 14.67 -28.33
CA TYR A 262 -1.79 13.39 -27.74
C TYR A 262 -1.28 13.28 -26.31
N TYR A 263 -1.96 12.46 -25.52
CA TYR A 263 -1.68 12.28 -24.11
C TYR A 263 -1.96 10.83 -23.69
N PRO A 264 -1.28 10.32 -22.65
CA PRO A 264 -1.53 8.98 -22.13
C PRO A 264 -2.82 8.89 -21.29
N SER A 265 -3.18 7.66 -20.94
CA SER A 265 -4.22 7.33 -19.96
C SER A 265 -3.62 7.33 -18.56
N PHE A 266 -4.16 8.14 -17.65
CA PHE A 266 -3.71 8.27 -16.27
C PHE A 266 -4.69 7.58 -15.31
N GLN A 267 -4.17 7.06 -14.19
CA GLN A 267 -4.93 6.37 -13.15
C GLN A 267 -5.39 7.31 -12.02
N SER A 268 -6.27 6.78 -11.14
CA SER A 268 -7.21 7.56 -10.33
C SER A 268 -7.50 7.00 -8.92
N VAL A 269 -7.25 7.77 -7.85
CA VAL A 269 -7.13 7.30 -6.45
C VAL A 269 -7.22 8.45 -5.39
N ASP A 270 -8.16 8.38 -4.44
CA ASP A 270 -8.64 9.58 -3.71
C ASP A 270 -7.97 9.85 -2.33
N MET A 271 -7.15 10.89 -2.27
CA MET A 271 -6.42 11.27 -1.06
C MET A 271 -7.36 11.73 0.07
N SER A 272 -7.04 11.41 1.34
CA SER A 272 -8.06 11.54 2.42
C SER A 272 -7.67 11.15 3.86
N GLY A 273 -6.98 10.02 4.03
CA GLY A 273 -7.23 9.06 5.12
C GLY A 273 -6.73 9.40 6.55
N SER A 274 -6.60 8.42 7.46
CA SER A 274 -6.43 6.96 7.28
C SER A 274 -5.16 6.60 6.48
N MET A 275 -5.08 5.44 5.81
CA MET A 275 -3.92 5.06 4.99
C MET A 275 -4.37 4.30 3.73
N TYR A 276 -3.65 4.45 2.62
CA TYR A 276 -3.87 3.72 1.37
C TYR A 276 -2.57 3.70 0.52
N SER A 277 -2.53 2.91 -0.55
CA SER A 277 -1.31 2.63 -1.34
C SER A 277 -1.52 2.73 -2.84
N LEU A 278 -0.42 2.81 -3.57
CA LEU A 278 -0.25 1.92 -4.72
C LEU A 278 1.09 1.18 -4.69
N SER A 279 1.12 0.07 -5.43
CA SER A 279 2.30 -0.64 -5.87
C SER A 279 2.19 -0.73 -7.39
N VAL A 280 3.29 -0.49 -8.10
CA VAL A 280 3.32 -0.27 -9.54
C VAL A 280 4.24 -1.30 -10.17
N SER A 281 3.73 -2.00 -11.17
CA SER A 281 4.47 -2.99 -11.96
C SER A 281 4.73 -2.40 -13.34
N LEU A 282 5.99 -2.20 -13.71
CA LEU A 282 6.38 -1.69 -15.02
C LEU A 282 7.15 -2.77 -15.78
N GLN A 283 6.81 -2.97 -17.05
CA GLN A 283 7.67 -3.70 -17.99
C GLN A 283 8.97 -2.92 -18.23
N GLY A 284 9.94 -3.52 -18.93
CA GLY A 284 11.09 -2.79 -19.43
C GLY A 284 10.66 -1.63 -20.33
N LEU A 285 11.40 -0.52 -20.28
CA LEU A 285 11.20 0.70 -21.09
C LEU A 285 9.73 1.15 -21.18
N SER A 286 8.97 0.99 -20.09
CA SER A 286 7.54 1.29 -20.01
C SER A 286 7.26 2.31 -18.91
N ALA A 287 6.07 2.90 -18.94
CA ALA A 287 5.65 3.89 -17.97
C ALA A 287 4.15 3.86 -17.67
N GLN A 288 3.80 4.14 -16.42
CA GLN A 288 2.42 4.35 -15.97
C GLN A 288 2.20 5.79 -15.50
N TYR A 289 0.99 6.28 -15.70
CA TYR A 289 0.61 7.69 -15.58
C TYR A 289 -0.53 7.86 -14.56
N TYR A 290 -0.55 8.96 -13.80
CA TYR A 290 -1.50 9.19 -12.68
C TYR A 290 -1.82 10.69 -12.47
N GLU A 291 -3.01 11.11 -12.03
CA GLU A 291 -3.27 12.49 -11.54
C GLU A 291 -3.82 12.45 -10.11
N ILE A 292 -3.69 13.44 -9.21
CA ILE A 292 -3.79 13.19 -7.74
C ILE A 292 -4.89 13.85 -6.79
N GLN A 293 -6.02 13.18 -6.42
CA GLN A 293 -6.84 13.09 -5.14
C GLN A 293 -6.83 14.09 -3.99
N LEU A 294 -6.31 15.30 -4.06
CA LEU A 294 -6.09 15.96 -2.77
C LEU A 294 -7.48 16.45 -2.11
N PRO A 295 -7.79 16.47 -0.74
CA PRO A 295 -8.89 17.17 0.14
C PRO A 295 -9.00 18.68 0.74
N ALA A 296 -8.04 19.41 1.42
CA ALA A 296 -8.05 20.88 1.85
C ALA A 296 -6.72 21.72 1.60
N THR A 297 -6.41 22.93 2.17
CA THR A 297 -5.32 23.95 1.74
C THR A 297 -3.85 24.03 2.40
N GLY A 298 -2.72 23.58 1.75
CA GLY A 298 -1.24 23.58 2.10
C GLY A 298 -0.30 22.32 1.78
N THR A 299 0.65 22.33 0.82
CA THR A 299 2.08 21.82 0.72
C THR A 299 2.70 20.36 0.38
N ILE A 300 2.04 19.17 0.26
CA ILE A 300 2.52 17.80 -0.32
C ILE A 300 3.85 17.06 0.10
N GLU A 301 4.05 15.81 -0.36
CA GLU A 301 5.30 15.00 -0.58
C GLU A 301 5.08 13.74 -1.53
N ILE A 302 6.13 13.01 -1.99
CA ILE A 302 6.26 12.15 -3.24
C ILE A 302 7.43 11.13 -3.07
N THR A 303 7.67 9.98 -3.75
CA THR A 303 8.80 8.99 -3.46
C THR A 303 9.69 8.48 -4.78
N ILE A 304 9.80 7.42 -5.75
CA ILE A 304 9.50 5.95 -6.30
C ILE A 304 10.37 4.65 -5.89
N GLY A 305 9.81 3.62 -5.17
CA GLY A 305 10.26 2.22 -4.80
C GLY A 305 11.73 1.72 -4.67
N SER A 306 11.93 0.42 -4.33
CA SER A 306 13.24 -0.23 -4.48
C SER A 306 13.46 -0.58 -5.97
N GLY A 307 14.03 0.34 -6.73
CA GLY A 307 14.18 0.17 -8.18
C GLY A 307 15.02 1.28 -8.82
N THR A 308 14.99 1.30 -10.15
CA THR A 308 15.61 2.31 -11.02
C THR A 308 14.59 3.25 -11.66
N VAL A 309 13.28 2.98 -11.53
CA VAL A 309 12.18 3.82 -12.04
C VAL A 309 12.40 5.32 -11.77
N ILE A 310 12.20 6.14 -12.80
CA ILE A 310 12.30 7.60 -12.77
C ILE A 310 10.94 8.26 -13.06
N SER A 311 10.89 9.60 -13.00
CA SER A 311 9.69 10.38 -13.30
C SER A 311 10.05 11.71 -13.97
N ASN A 312 9.06 12.38 -14.57
CA ASN A 312 9.13 13.74 -15.10
C ASN A 312 9.34 14.81 -14.00
N LEU A 313 9.53 14.35 -12.76
CA LEU A 313 9.66 15.07 -11.53
C LEU A 313 10.78 14.41 -10.70
N GLN A 314 11.64 15.24 -10.11
CA GLN A 314 12.80 14.79 -9.32
C GLN A 314 12.38 13.92 -8.13
N LEU A 315 13.02 12.77 -7.93
CA LEU A 315 12.78 11.87 -6.79
C LEU A 315 13.67 12.27 -5.59
N ASN A 316 13.34 11.86 -4.34
CA ASN A 316 14.14 12.04 -3.09
C ASN A 316 14.37 13.51 -2.56
N SER A 317 13.37 14.39 -2.34
CA SER A 317 13.49 15.88 -2.54
C SER A 317 12.83 16.97 -1.53
N GLU A 318 13.53 18.11 -1.13
CA GLU A 318 13.31 19.63 -0.71
C GLU A 318 13.41 21.03 -1.71
N PHE A 319 12.62 21.78 -2.68
CA PHE A 319 11.26 22.09 -3.52
C PHE A 319 10.25 23.30 -3.18
N MET A 320 8.98 23.34 -3.72
CA MET A 320 7.71 23.96 -3.19
C MET A 320 6.41 23.65 -4.02
N VAL A 321 5.28 23.04 -3.51
CA VAL A 321 3.94 23.00 -4.20
C VAL A 321 2.97 24.00 -3.62
N THR A 322 2.05 24.42 -4.46
CA THR A 322 0.80 25.05 -4.07
C THR A 322 -0.48 24.58 -4.81
N ASN A 323 -0.58 23.81 -5.94
CA ASN A 323 -1.81 23.58 -6.79
C ASN A 323 -2.95 22.61 -6.36
N THR A 324 -4.06 22.46 -7.18
CA THR A 324 -5.29 21.56 -7.07
C THR A 324 -5.61 20.20 -7.89
N THR A 325 -5.11 19.83 -9.12
CA THR A 325 -5.36 18.56 -10.00
C THR A 325 -4.35 18.10 -11.20
N LEU A 326 -3.08 17.60 -11.05
CA LEU A 326 -1.94 17.48 -12.08
C LEU A 326 -1.35 16.03 -12.05
N TYR A 327 -0.26 15.79 -12.79
CA TYR A 327 -0.05 14.66 -13.69
C TYR A 327 1.35 14.05 -13.62
N MET A 328 1.36 12.75 -13.34
CA MET A 328 2.47 11.83 -13.12
C MET A 328 2.81 11.02 -14.34
N VAL A 329 4.10 10.72 -14.47
CA VAL A 329 4.59 9.50 -15.09
C VAL A 329 5.66 8.87 -14.21
N LEU A 330 5.55 7.55 -14.01
CA LEU A 330 6.62 6.71 -13.48
C LEU A 330 7.12 5.84 -14.65
N ALA A 331 8.39 5.97 -15.05
CA ALA A 331 8.96 5.29 -16.20
C ALA A 331 10.17 4.44 -15.79
N ASN A 332 10.20 3.18 -16.25
CA ASN A 332 11.30 2.25 -16.04
C ASN A 332 12.40 2.51 -17.08
N PRO A 333 13.64 2.88 -16.67
CA PRO A 333 14.72 3.19 -17.59
C PRO A 333 15.51 1.96 -18.07
N THR A 334 15.09 0.74 -17.72
CA THR A 334 15.78 -0.52 -18.06
C THR A 334 14.91 -1.44 -18.91
N THR A 335 15.50 -2.46 -19.53
CA THR A 335 14.79 -3.52 -20.28
C THR A 335 14.36 -4.71 -19.41
N GLY A 336 14.39 -4.58 -18.07
CA GLY A 336 13.87 -5.57 -17.13
C GLY A 336 12.65 -5.03 -16.41
N SER A 337 11.66 -5.88 -16.09
CA SER A 337 10.48 -5.45 -15.34
C SER A 337 10.80 -5.07 -13.89
N GLU A 338 10.23 -3.99 -13.37
CA GLU A 338 10.35 -3.57 -11.96
C GLU A 338 8.99 -3.46 -11.26
N ASP A 339 8.90 -4.06 -10.07
CA ASP A 339 7.78 -3.89 -9.13
C ASP A 339 8.19 -2.93 -8.00
N VAL A 340 7.62 -1.72 -8.01
CA VAL A 340 7.95 -0.64 -7.05
C VAL A 340 6.75 -0.27 -6.18
N THR A 341 6.95 -0.12 -4.86
CA THR A 341 5.91 0.40 -3.93
C THR A 341 6.18 1.84 -3.54
N VAL A 342 5.10 2.60 -3.32
CA VAL A 342 4.97 3.96 -3.86
C VAL A 342 4.12 4.86 -2.87
N THR A 343 4.81 5.70 -2.05
CA THR A 343 4.45 6.79 -1.04
C THR A 343 4.25 8.29 -1.40
N VAL A 344 3.36 9.00 -0.72
CA VAL A 344 3.17 10.47 -0.84
C VAL A 344 2.78 11.04 0.56
N GLN A 345 3.27 12.21 1.03
CA GLN A 345 3.40 12.60 2.48
C GLN A 345 3.22 14.14 2.78
N TYR A 346 3.48 14.72 4.00
CA TYR A 346 2.78 15.97 4.49
C TYR A 346 3.00 16.53 6.00
N VAL A 347 2.98 17.85 6.41
CA VAL A 347 2.76 18.43 7.85
C VAL A 347 2.04 19.85 7.96
N PRO A 348 0.88 20.09 8.65
CA PRO A 348 -0.32 20.81 8.09
C PRO A 348 -0.47 22.37 8.22
N HIS A 349 -1.13 23.05 7.26
CA HIS A 349 -1.39 24.53 7.30
C HIS A 349 -2.53 24.96 8.25
N MET A 350 -3.65 24.23 8.39
CA MET A 350 -4.62 24.48 9.47
C MET A 350 -5.27 23.18 9.98
N GLY A 351 -5.55 23.09 11.28
CA GLY A 351 -6.25 21.96 11.89
C GLY A 351 -7.05 22.32 13.15
N ILE A 352 -8.02 21.47 13.49
CA ILE A 352 -8.84 21.54 14.72
C ILE A 352 -9.19 20.14 15.23
N LYS A 353 -9.20 19.95 16.55
CA LYS A 353 -9.77 18.79 17.24
C LYS A 353 -10.53 19.21 18.52
N VAL A 354 -11.50 18.40 18.95
CA VAL A 354 -12.05 18.45 20.31
C VAL A 354 -11.05 17.75 21.25
N VAL A 355 -10.84 18.28 22.46
CA VAL A 355 -9.94 17.68 23.48
C VAL A 355 -10.61 17.41 24.82
N GLY A 356 -11.80 17.97 25.06
CA GLY A 356 -12.60 17.71 26.25
C GLY A 356 -13.90 18.51 26.24
N GLY A 357 -14.76 18.30 27.22
CA GLY A 357 -16.02 19.04 27.31
C GLY A 357 -16.99 18.52 28.37
N ALA A 358 -18.10 19.24 28.50
CA ALA A 358 -19.22 18.88 29.36
C ALA A 358 -20.56 19.30 28.73
N TYR A 359 -21.52 18.37 28.65
CA TYR A 359 -22.89 18.59 28.20
C TYR A 359 -23.85 18.67 29.39
N TYR A 360 -24.60 19.77 29.48
CA TYR A 360 -25.54 20.06 30.56
C TYR A 360 -26.96 19.76 30.06
N VAL A 361 -27.50 18.60 30.42
CA VAL A 361 -28.76 18.05 29.87
C VAL A 361 -29.95 18.98 30.13
N VAL A 362 -30.10 19.46 31.37
CA VAL A 362 -31.24 20.28 31.81
C VAL A 362 -31.23 21.68 31.19
N SER A 363 -30.09 22.17 30.70
CA SER A 363 -29.96 23.48 30.04
C SER A 363 -29.60 23.42 28.56
N GLN A 364 -29.55 22.22 27.96
CA GLN A 364 -29.20 21.97 26.55
C GLN A 364 -27.93 22.71 26.12
N LYS A 365 -26.92 22.74 27.00
CA LYS A 365 -25.67 23.50 26.81
C LYS A 365 -24.50 22.55 26.66
N LEU A 366 -23.72 22.70 25.59
CA LEU A 366 -22.47 21.97 25.38
C LEU A 366 -21.29 22.93 25.54
N ASN A 367 -20.45 22.68 26.54
CA ASN A 367 -19.13 23.31 26.64
C ASN A 367 -18.10 22.35 26.01
N LEU A 368 -17.25 22.85 25.11
CA LEU A 368 -16.11 22.09 24.60
C LEU A 368 -14.80 22.86 24.82
N GLU A 369 -13.73 22.12 25.01
CA GLU A 369 -12.38 22.59 24.78
C GLU A 369 -11.90 22.04 23.43
N LEU A 370 -11.38 22.95 22.60
CA LEU A 370 -10.88 22.71 21.26
C LEU A 370 -9.37 22.98 21.23
N TYR A 371 -8.65 22.25 20.41
CA TYR A 371 -7.24 22.51 20.11
C TYR A 371 -7.09 22.83 18.62
N ILE A 372 -6.58 24.02 18.32
CA ILE A 372 -6.51 24.61 16.98
C ILE A 372 -5.04 24.87 16.60
N THR A 373 -4.64 24.44 15.41
CA THR A 373 -3.28 24.63 14.87
C THR A 373 -3.29 25.39 13.56
N TYR A 374 -2.19 26.11 13.31
CA TYR A 374 -1.90 26.79 12.05
C TYR A 374 -0.41 26.60 11.74
N GLN A 375 -0.07 26.12 10.53
CA GLN A 375 1.28 25.78 10.08
C GLN A 375 2.02 24.91 11.11
N GLY A 376 1.41 23.77 11.44
CA GLY A 376 1.84 22.82 12.48
C GLY A 376 1.78 23.34 13.93
N SER A 377 1.70 24.66 14.12
CA SER A 377 1.93 25.33 15.40
C SER A 377 0.62 25.60 16.17
N PRO A 378 0.63 25.62 17.52
CA PRO A 378 -0.56 25.92 18.32
C PRO A 378 -0.99 27.39 18.16
N VAL A 379 -2.24 27.64 17.77
CA VAL A 379 -2.75 29.01 17.58
C VAL A 379 -2.77 29.77 18.91
N SER A 380 -2.34 31.04 18.91
CA SER A 380 -2.45 31.93 20.07
C SER A 380 -2.91 33.32 19.61
N GLY A 381 -4.03 33.79 20.15
CA GLY A 381 -4.71 35.00 19.68
C GLY A 381 -6.23 34.83 19.61
N THR A 382 -6.82 35.04 18.44
CA THR A 382 -8.27 34.90 18.20
C THR A 382 -8.53 34.10 16.93
N ALA A 383 -9.33 33.04 17.06
CA ALA A 383 -9.91 32.29 15.94
C ALA A 383 -11.44 32.44 15.98
N TYR A 384 -12.14 32.09 14.91
CA TYR A 384 -13.61 32.11 14.87
C TYR A 384 -14.15 30.68 14.82
N VAL A 385 -14.93 30.28 15.84
CA VAL A 385 -15.56 28.96 15.91
C VAL A 385 -17.06 29.10 15.62
N ASN A 386 -17.55 28.40 14.60
CA ASN A 386 -18.90 28.58 14.02
C ASN A 386 -19.25 30.07 13.81
N GLY A 387 -18.27 30.84 13.30
CA GLY A 387 -18.38 32.29 13.05
C GLY A 387 -18.27 33.20 14.29
N THR A 388 -18.21 32.64 15.51
CA THR A 388 -18.07 33.40 16.76
C THR A 388 -16.60 33.55 17.13
N ALA A 389 -16.13 34.76 17.44
CA ALA A 389 -14.75 34.99 17.87
C ALA A 389 -14.46 34.34 19.24
N VAL A 390 -13.35 33.60 19.34
CA VAL A 390 -12.91 32.86 20.54
C VAL A 390 -11.44 33.15 20.80
N ALA A 391 -11.09 33.40 22.06
CA ALA A 391 -9.69 33.53 22.49
C ALA A 391 -9.02 32.15 22.49
N VAL A 392 -7.83 32.06 21.89
CA VAL A 392 -7.03 30.83 21.80
C VAL A 392 -5.69 31.05 22.49
N SER A 393 -5.26 30.10 23.30
CA SER A 393 -4.01 30.16 24.06
C SER A 393 -3.25 28.84 23.95
N ASN A 394 -2.07 28.84 23.33
CA ASN A 394 -1.26 27.64 23.07
C ASN A 394 -2.07 26.53 22.37
N GLY A 395 -2.89 26.91 21.40
CA GLY A 395 -3.81 26.05 20.66
C GLY A 395 -5.18 25.84 21.33
N TYR A 396 -5.29 25.98 22.65
CA TYR A 396 -6.51 25.67 23.38
C TYR A 396 -7.53 26.82 23.35
N ALA A 397 -8.80 26.49 23.07
CA ALA A 397 -9.92 27.41 22.99
C ALA A 397 -11.19 26.79 23.63
N THR A 398 -11.81 27.48 24.58
CA THR A 398 -13.07 27.03 25.19
C THR A 398 -14.27 27.65 24.50
N VAL A 399 -15.27 26.84 24.14
CA VAL A 399 -16.51 27.27 23.47
C VAL A 399 -17.75 26.78 24.20
N SER A 400 -18.88 27.46 23.98
CA SER A 400 -20.19 27.13 24.53
C SER A 400 -21.26 27.19 23.44
N PHE A 401 -21.98 26.10 23.24
CA PHE A 401 -23.15 26.01 22.36
C PHE A 401 -24.42 25.79 23.20
N THR A 402 -25.58 26.24 22.71
CA THR A 402 -26.86 26.23 23.42
C THR A 402 -27.99 25.76 22.51
N GLY A 403 -28.98 25.04 23.05
CA GLY A 403 -30.01 24.37 22.25
C GLY A 403 -29.49 23.09 21.60
N ILE A 404 -28.42 22.50 22.15
CA ILE A 404 -27.87 21.22 21.69
C ILE A 404 -28.75 20.08 22.23
N THR A 405 -28.97 19.09 21.39
CA THR A 405 -29.63 17.81 21.72
C THR A 405 -28.69 16.65 21.39
N TRP A 406 -29.13 15.43 21.70
CA TRP A 406 -28.50 14.20 21.22
C TRP A 406 -28.43 14.17 19.68
N GLY A 407 -27.40 13.50 19.14
CA GLY A 407 -27.00 13.50 17.72
C GLY A 407 -25.62 14.12 17.46
N THR A 408 -25.23 14.22 16.18
CA THR A 408 -23.92 14.75 15.75
C THR A 408 -23.96 16.26 15.46
N TYR A 409 -22.97 16.99 15.96
CA TYR A 409 -22.82 18.44 15.83
C TYR A 409 -21.48 18.81 15.18
N THR A 410 -21.49 19.71 14.18
CA THR A 410 -20.31 20.14 13.42
C THR A 410 -19.74 21.47 13.91
N ILE A 411 -18.41 21.57 13.93
CA ILE A 411 -17.63 22.68 14.48
C ILE A 411 -16.62 23.12 13.42
N ASN A 412 -16.80 24.33 12.89
CA ASN A 412 -15.87 25.00 11.97
C ASN A 412 -15.00 25.98 12.75
N ALA A 413 -13.68 25.93 12.60
CA ALA A 413 -12.77 26.95 13.12
C ALA A 413 -12.01 27.63 11.98
N THR A 414 -11.94 28.97 12.00
CA THR A 414 -11.21 29.76 10.99
C THR A 414 -10.14 30.65 11.64
N TYR A 415 -8.97 30.73 11.03
CA TYR A 415 -7.83 31.52 11.51
C TYR A 415 -7.00 32.02 10.31
N ASN A 416 -6.52 33.26 10.34
CA ASN A 416 -5.78 33.93 9.25
C ASN A 416 -6.41 33.87 7.83
N GLY A 417 -7.69 33.52 7.71
CA GLY A 417 -8.41 33.37 6.44
C GLY A 417 -8.60 31.93 5.97
N GLU A 418 -7.92 30.96 6.60
CA GLU A 418 -8.12 29.53 6.38
C GLU A 418 -9.19 28.97 7.34
N SER A 419 -9.68 27.75 7.07
CA SER A 419 -10.79 27.11 7.81
C SER A 419 -10.63 25.59 7.91
N ALA A 420 -10.94 25.01 9.07
CA ALA A 420 -10.93 23.57 9.31
C ALA A 420 -12.19 23.10 10.08
N LEU A 421 -12.60 21.85 9.85
CA LEU A 421 -13.84 21.27 10.39
C LEU A 421 -13.55 20.10 11.34
N THR A 422 -14.36 19.97 12.39
CA THR A 422 -14.44 18.80 13.27
C THR A 422 -15.89 18.59 13.73
N GLY A 423 -16.16 17.59 14.58
CA GLY A 423 -17.50 17.34 15.12
C GLY A 423 -17.49 16.46 16.36
N ILE A 424 -18.65 16.35 16.99
CA ILE A 424 -18.91 15.53 18.18
C ILE A 424 -20.30 14.91 18.09
N THR A 425 -20.47 13.67 18.55
CA THR A 425 -21.77 13.01 18.70
C THR A 425 -22.13 12.91 20.17
N LEU A 426 -23.42 13.09 20.49
CA LEU A 426 -23.96 12.96 21.85
C LEU A 426 -25.09 11.94 21.90
N ASP A 427 -25.00 10.96 22.81
CA ASP A 427 -25.96 9.86 23.02
C ASP A 427 -26.48 9.81 24.47
N GLU A 428 -27.70 9.29 24.67
CA GLU A 428 -28.39 9.29 25.97
C GLU A 428 -27.72 8.37 27.02
N PRO A 429 -27.54 8.83 28.27
CA PRO A 429 -27.02 8.01 29.36
C PRO A 429 -28.09 7.08 29.94
N SER A 430 -27.71 5.85 30.32
CA SER A 430 -28.64 4.81 30.79
C SER A 430 -28.44 4.41 32.25
N MET A 431 -29.53 4.10 32.95
CA MET A 431 -29.55 3.85 34.41
C MET A 431 -29.69 2.37 34.81
N SER A 432 -29.25 2.02 36.02
CA SER A 432 -29.46 0.73 36.69
C SER A 432 -29.43 0.88 38.23
N ILE A 433 -29.97 -0.09 38.97
CA ILE A 433 -29.88 -0.14 40.44
C ILE A 433 -28.95 -1.29 40.84
N ILE A 434 -27.92 -0.99 41.64
CA ILE A 434 -26.88 -1.93 42.08
C ILE A 434 -27.21 -2.53 43.47
N THR A 435 -27.88 -1.77 44.34
CA THR A 435 -28.49 -2.30 45.58
C THR A 435 -29.65 -3.26 45.22
N PRO A 436 -29.90 -4.34 45.99
CA PRO A 436 -31.07 -5.19 45.76
C PRO A 436 -32.36 -4.39 45.65
N GLN A 437 -33.15 -4.63 44.58
CA GLN A 437 -34.38 -3.89 44.27
C GLN A 437 -35.49 -4.03 45.34
N THR A 438 -35.31 -4.87 46.37
CA THR A 438 -36.21 -4.97 47.52
C THR A 438 -35.46 -4.64 48.81
N LEU A 439 -35.95 -3.62 49.53
CA LEU A 439 -35.43 -3.19 50.83
C LEU A 439 -36.23 -3.82 51.97
N TYR A 440 -35.57 -4.62 52.82
CA TYR A 440 -36.17 -5.28 53.97
C TYR A 440 -35.88 -4.48 55.24
N LEU A 441 -36.87 -3.75 55.75
CA LEU A 441 -36.65 -2.69 56.74
C LEU A 441 -37.43 -2.91 58.05
N THR A 442 -36.89 -2.35 59.14
CA THR A 442 -37.54 -2.13 60.43
C THR A 442 -37.70 -0.62 60.67
N SER A 443 -38.36 -0.22 61.77
CA SER A 443 -38.44 1.20 62.16
C SER A 443 -37.08 1.87 62.40
N ASN A 444 -36.01 1.08 62.57
CA ASN A 444 -34.69 1.56 62.96
C ASN A 444 -33.66 1.39 61.83
N SER A 445 -34.09 1.11 60.60
CA SER A 445 -33.17 0.87 59.47
C SER A 445 -32.67 2.16 58.82
N PHE A 446 -31.39 2.16 58.44
CA PHE A 446 -30.69 3.26 57.77
C PHE A 446 -29.51 2.74 56.94
N GLY A 447 -29.10 3.50 55.92
CA GLY A 447 -27.99 3.13 55.04
C GLY A 447 -27.95 3.98 53.77
N TYR A 448 -27.67 3.34 52.63
CA TYR A 448 -27.76 3.97 51.32
C TYR A 448 -28.21 2.99 50.22
N MET A 449 -28.77 3.52 49.13
CA MET A 449 -28.94 2.83 47.85
C MET A 449 -27.81 3.23 46.89
N VAL A 450 -27.44 2.34 45.97
CA VAL A 450 -26.47 2.59 44.90
C VAL A 450 -27.15 2.47 43.54
N VAL A 451 -27.02 3.53 42.74
CA VAL A 451 -27.51 3.65 41.36
C VAL A 451 -26.30 3.69 40.44
N GLY A 452 -26.29 2.83 39.42
CA GLY A 452 -25.27 2.82 38.36
C GLY A 452 -25.77 3.57 37.13
N VAL A 453 -24.94 4.43 36.54
CA VAL A 453 -25.30 5.19 35.33
C VAL A 453 -24.16 5.13 34.32
N ASN A 454 -24.48 4.78 33.07
CA ASN A 454 -23.51 4.73 31.98
C ASN A 454 -23.61 5.98 31.11
N ASN A 455 -22.53 6.75 31.02
CA ASN A 455 -22.37 7.82 30.05
C ASN A 455 -21.66 7.26 28.80
N PRO A 456 -22.31 7.17 27.63
CA PRO A 456 -21.66 6.67 26.40
C PRO A 456 -20.73 7.69 25.72
N ASN A 457 -20.68 8.93 26.20
CA ASN A 457 -20.03 10.05 25.51
C ASN A 457 -18.57 10.25 25.92
N ASP A 458 -17.75 10.75 24.98
CA ASP A 458 -16.36 11.20 25.24
C ASP A 458 -16.27 12.51 26.07
N VAL A 459 -17.41 13.06 26.49
CA VAL A 459 -17.52 14.28 27.31
C VAL A 459 -18.33 14.01 28.58
N GLN A 460 -18.09 14.81 29.62
CA GLN A 460 -18.87 14.71 30.85
C GLN A 460 -20.35 15.04 30.60
N VAL A 461 -21.27 14.28 31.19
CA VAL A 461 -22.71 14.57 31.12
C VAL A 461 -23.18 15.05 32.49
N ILE A 462 -23.64 16.30 32.56
CA ILE A 462 -24.13 16.94 33.78
C ILE A 462 -25.65 16.94 33.73
N THR A 463 -26.27 16.19 34.64
CA THR A 463 -27.73 16.00 34.69
C THR A 463 -28.23 15.91 36.14
N THR A 464 -29.46 15.48 36.35
CA THR A 464 -30.14 15.42 37.66
C THR A 464 -30.69 14.02 37.90
N ILE A 465 -30.59 13.53 39.14
CA ILE A 465 -31.20 12.26 39.58
C ILE A 465 -32.05 12.48 40.82
N MET A 466 -33.27 11.94 40.82
CA MET A 466 -34.27 12.11 41.87
C MET A 466 -34.76 10.76 42.42
N MET A 467 -34.92 10.67 43.73
CA MET A 467 -35.47 9.51 44.44
C MET A 467 -36.91 9.76 44.89
N SER A 468 -37.84 8.96 44.38
CA SER A 468 -39.22 8.82 44.85
C SER A 468 -39.29 7.85 46.04
N SER A 469 -40.28 8.01 46.93
CA SER A 469 -40.46 7.19 48.13
C SER A 469 -41.95 7.13 48.51
N PRO A 470 -42.51 5.94 48.83
CA PRO A 470 -43.95 5.80 49.06
C PRO A 470 -44.39 6.52 50.35
N PRO A 471 -45.63 7.05 50.37
CA PRO A 471 -46.21 7.70 51.55
C PRO A 471 -46.48 6.68 52.66
N SER A 472 -46.30 7.10 53.92
CA SER A 472 -46.56 6.24 55.08
C SER A 472 -48.05 5.97 55.28
N PRO A 473 -48.46 4.71 55.56
CA PRO A 473 -49.84 4.39 55.88
C PRO A 473 -50.31 5.02 57.21
N ALA A 474 -49.37 5.40 58.08
CA ALA A 474 -49.66 6.08 59.35
C ALA A 474 -49.74 7.60 59.20
N ASN A 475 -49.17 8.17 58.12
CA ASN A 475 -49.26 9.59 57.78
C ASN A 475 -48.92 9.78 56.29
N PRO A 476 -49.90 10.01 55.39
CA PRO A 476 -49.64 10.11 53.96
C PRO A 476 -48.82 11.34 53.55
N PHE A 477 -48.66 12.32 54.46
CA PHE A 477 -47.82 13.50 54.26
C PHE A 477 -46.36 13.30 54.69
N LYS A 478 -45.97 12.07 55.08
CA LYS A 478 -44.57 11.68 55.33
C LYS A 478 -44.19 10.49 54.45
N PRO A 479 -43.03 10.50 53.78
CA PRO A 479 -42.53 9.32 53.10
C PRO A 479 -42.09 8.26 54.12
N MET A 480 -42.19 6.98 53.76
CA MET A 480 -41.73 5.86 54.59
C MET A 480 -40.21 5.88 54.77
N ILE A 481 -39.48 6.09 53.67
CA ILE A 481 -38.03 6.29 53.62
C ILE A 481 -37.75 7.75 53.30
N TYR A 482 -36.88 8.39 54.08
CA TYR A 482 -36.36 9.73 53.79
C TYR A 482 -34.96 9.61 53.19
N PHE A 483 -34.76 10.14 51.97
CA PHE A 483 -33.48 10.17 51.28
C PHE A 483 -32.74 11.51 51.50
N MET A 484 -31.42 11.45 51.55
CA MET A 484 -30.53 12.59 51.77
C MET A 484 -29.34 12.55 50.79
N PRO A 485 -29.32 13.40 49.75
CA PRO A 485 -30.44 14.22 49.26
C PRO A 485 -31.55 13.37 48.60
N GLY A 486 -32.73 13.94 48.40
CA GLY A 486 -33.81 13.33 47.60
C GLY A 486 -33.76 13.67 46.10
N ASN A 487 -32.97 14.65 45.72
CA ASN A 487 -32.72 15.08 44.34
C ASN A 487 -31.33 15.71 44.27
N GLU A 488 -30.52 15.36 43.27
CA GLU A 488 -29.11 15.77 43.18
C GLU A 488 -28.70 16.05 41.73
N SER A 489 -27.89 17.11 41.53
CA SER A 489 -27.23 17.35 40.24
C SER A 489 -25.92 16.57 40.21
N VAL A 490 -25.74 15.74 39.19
CA VAL A 490 -24.63 14.79 39.09
C VAL A 490 -23.81 15.05 37.83
N THR A 491 -22.50 15.00 37.96
CA THR A 491 -21.56 14.94 36.83
C THR A 491 -21.25 13.47 36.56
N LEU A 492 -21.46 13.04 35.33
CA LEU A 492 -21.18 11.69 34.86
C LEU A 492 -19.92 11.74 33.98
N ASP A 493 -18.82 11.17 34.45
CA ASP A 493 -17.62 10.98 33.63
C ASP A 493 -17.88 9.94 32.52
N PRO A 494 -17.13 9.94 31.39
CA PRO A 494 -17.25 8.92 30.35
C PRO A 494 -17.21 7.49 30.90
N GLY A 495 -18.16 6.66 30.51
CA GLY A 495 -18.33 5.29 30.99
C GLY A 495 -19.19 5.16 32.26
N GLN A 496 -18.78 4.27 33.17
CA GLN A 496 -19.61 3.77 34.28
C GLN A 496 -19.45 4.59 35.55
N ASN A 497 -20.56 5.17 36.02
CA ASN A 497 -20.65 6.00 37.22
C ASN A 497 -21.47 5.27 38.31
N SER A 498 -21.23 5.59 39.59
CA SER A 498 -21.94 4.97 40.73
C SER A 498 -22.27 5.98 41.82
N ILE A 499 -23.56 6.19 42.05
CA ILE A 499 -24.13 7.31 42.82
C ILE A 499 -24.84 6.75 44.06
N ARG A 500 -24.73 7.43 45.21
CA ARG A 500 -25.14 6.90 46.53
C ARG A 500 -26.18 7.77 47.21
N PHE A 501 -27.42 7.28 47.31
CA PHE A 501 -28.51 7.97 48.02
C PHE A 501 -28.65 7.43 49.43
N TYR A 502 -28.21 8.22 50.42
CA TYR A 502 -28.35 7.85 51.83
C TYR A 502 -29.81 7.92 52.29
N PHE A 503 -30.21 7.02 53.17
CA PHE A 503 -31.59 6.92 53.62
C PHE A 503 -31.75 6.51 55.08
N MET A 504 -32.89 6.91 55.66
CA MET A 504 -33.37 6.44 56.96
C MET A 504 -34.89 6.25 56.97
N VAL A 505 -35.37 5.29 57.75
CA VAL A 505 -36.81 5.07 57.95
C VAL A 505 -37.41 6.17 58.83
N ASN A 506 -38.48 6.81 58.36
CA ASN A 506 -39.11 7.99 58.98
C ASN A 506 -40.53 7.70 59.52
N SER A 507 -41.02 6.47 59.34
CA SER A 507 -42.36 6.04 59.77
C SER A 507 -42.47 4.51 59.82
N THR A 508 -43.65 3.99 60.14
CA THR A 508 -43.93 2.55 60.15
C THR A 508 -43.72 1.94 58.76
N VAL A 509 -42.90 0.89 58.67
CA VAL A 509 -42.64 0.15 57.42
C VAL A 509 -43.82 -0.76 57.09
N VAL A 510 -44.24 -0.75 55.82
CA VAL A 510 -45.17 -1.69 55.19
C VAL A 510 -44.64 -2.06 53.79
N ASN A 511 -45.40 -2.85 53.03
CA ASN A 511 -45.09 -3.09 51.62
C ASN A 511 -45.38 -1.83 50.80
N GLY A 512 -44.45 -1.45 49.91
CA GLY A 512 -44.58 -0.26 49.04
C GLY A 512 -43.52 -0.22 47.95
N GLN A 513 -43.61 0.76 47.05
CA GLN A 513 -42.68 0.97 45.93
C GLN A 513 -42.31 2.44 45.80
N GLY A 514 -41.12 2.71 45.25
CA GLY A 514 -40.65 4.04 44.87
C GLY A 514 -39.75 3.95 43.64
N ASP A 515 -39.33 5.09 43.11
CA ASP A 515 -38.68 5.20 41.80
C ASP A 515 -37.35 5.94 41.89
N VAL A 516 -36.43 5.62 40.99
CA VAL A 516 -35.24 6.42 40.67
C VAL A 516 -35.49 7.07 39.32
N TYR A 517 -35.33 8.39 39.20
CA TYR A 517 -35.45 9.12 37.93
C TYR A 517 -34.11 9.71 37.50
N LEU A 518 -33.70 9.50 36.24
CA LEU A 518 -32.52 10.12 35.60
C LEU A 518 -32.99 11.04 34.46
N TYR A 519 -32.75 12.35 34.57
CA TYR A 519 -33.16 13.28 33.52
C TYR A 519 -32.29 13.11 32.26
N VAL A 520 -32.94 12.93 31.10
CA VAL A 520 -32.30 12.82 29.77
C VAL A 520 -32.67 13.97 28.83
N SER A 521 -33.63 14.83 29.24
CA SER A 521 -33.84 16.16 28.67
C SER A 521 -34.41 17.12 29.74
N PRO A 522 -34.63 18.41 29.44
CA PRO A 522 -35.33 19.33 30.35
C PRO A 522 -36.78 18.92 30.68
N SER A 523 -37.35 17.93 30.00
CA SER A 523 -38.76 17.50 30.15
C SER A 523 -38.99 15.98 30.18
N THR A 524 -37.93 15.17 30.09
CA THR A 524 -37.99 13.70 30.09
C THR A 524 -36.93 13.09 30.99
N ALA A 525 -37.27 11.96 31.61
CA ALA A 525 -36.39 11.19 32.47
C ALA A 525 -36.62 9.68 32.29
N GLU A 526 -35.56 8.89 32.35
CA GLU A 526 -35.66 7.44 32.57
C GLU A 526 -36.14 7.16 34.01
N SER A 527 -36.83 6.05 34.24
CA SER A 527 -37.34 5.65 35.57
C SER A 527 -37.12 4.17 35.88
N ILE A 528 -36.61 3.84 37.08
CA ILE A 528 -36.46 2.45 37.55
C ILE A 528 -37.07 2.29 38.95
N VAL A 529 -37.89 1.26 39.13
CA VAL A 529 -38.65 1.00 40.36
C VAL A 529 -37.83 0.18 41.37
N TYR A 530 -38.00 0.48 42.66
CA TYR A 530 -37.59 -0.35 43.79
C TYR A 530 -38.76 -0.59 44.76
N SER A 531 -38.65 -1.62 45.60
CA SER A 531 -39.70 -2.09 46.52
C SER A 531 -39.23 -2.11 47.98
N ILE A 532 -40.18 -2.06 48.92
CA ILE A 532 -39.97 -2.04 50.38
C ILE A 532 -40.81 -3.15 51.02
N VAL A 533 -40.27 -3.85 52.03
CA VAL A 533 -40.92 -4.93 52.78
C VAL A 533 -40.57 -4.84 54.28
N PRO A 534 -41.52 -5.01 55.23
CA PRO A 534 -41.24 -5.01 56.68
C PRO A 534 -40.76 -6.38 57.19
N ILE A 535 -39.88 -6.39 58.19
CA ILE A 535 -39.35 -7.64 58.80
C ILE A 535 -39.21 -7.60 60.34
N GLN A 536 -39.01 -8.77 60.95
CA GLN A 536 -38.83 -9.02 62.38
C GLN A 536 -37.46 -9.63 62.67
N VAL A 537 -36.85 -9.34 63.82
CA VAL A 537 -35.45 -9.70 64.15
C VAL A 537 -35.28 -10.07 65.63
N SER A 538 -34.54 -11.14 65.95
CA SER A 538 -34.27 -11.59 67.34
C SER A 538 -32.90 -12.27 67.54
N ILE A 539 -32.38 -12.31 68.77
CA ILE A 539 -31.10 -12.96 69.11
C ILE A 539 -31.31 -14.47 69.30
N ALA A 540 -30.43 -15.28 68.70
CA ALA A 540 -30.47 -16.74 68.76
C ALA A 540 -29.43 -17.35 69.73
N SER A 541 -28.19 -16.84 69.74
CA SER A 541 -27.13 -17.30 70.65
C SER A 541 -25.97 -16.31 70.78
N VAL A 542 -25.24 -16.38 71.89
CA VAL A 542 -24.04 -15.57 72.17
C VAL A 542 -22.88 -16.49 72.55
N ASN A 543 -21.73 -16.34 71.89
CA ASN A 543 -20.51 -17.11 72.18
C ASN A 543 -19.36 -16.14 72.42
N TYR A 544 -18.65 -16.31 73.55
CA TYR A 544 -17.46 -15.52 73.88
C TYR A 544 -16.19 -16.35 73.70
N ASP A 545 -15.32 -15.88 72.82
CA ASP A 545 -14.00 -16.47 72.60
C ASP A 545 -12.99 -15.88 73.60
N ILE A 546 -12.62 -16.68 74.62
CA ILE A 546 -11.65 -16.30 75.65
C ILE A 546 -10.29 -15.97 75.01
N SER A 547 -9.91 -16.67 73.94
CA SER A 547 -8.60 -16.49 73.28
C SER A 547 -8.52 -15.22 72.43
N ARG A 548 -9.67 -14.62 72.08
CA ARG A 548 -9.77 -13.43 71.23
C ARG A 548 -10.36 -12.19 71.90
N ASN A 549 -10.90 -12.32 73.12
CA ASN A 549 -11.67 -11.27 73.80
C ASN A 549 -12.76 -10.70 72.88
N TYR A 550 -13.57 -11.59 72.29
CA TYR A 550 -14.54 -11.23 71.26
C TYR A 550 -15.85 -11.99 71.44
N THR A 551 -16.97 -11.25 71.34
CA THR A 551 -18.32 -11.80 71.46
C THR A 551 -18.98 -11.90 70.09
N MET A 552 -19.32 -13.13 69.69
CA MET A 552 -20.15 -13.41 68.51
C MET A 552 -21.61 -13.51 68.91
N VAL A 553 -22.48 -12.87 68.14
CA VAL A 553 -23.93 -12.81 68.34
C VAL A 553 -24.62 -13.29 67.06
N ASN A 554 -25.36 -14.37 67.18
CA ASN A 554 -26.18 -14.89 66.09
C ASN A 554 -27.61 -14.34 66.21
N VAL A 555 -28.15 -13.85 65.11
CA VAL A 555 -29.43 -13.15 65.01
C VAL A 555 -30.27 -13.83 63.94
N GLN A 556 -31.57 -13.99 64.17
CA GLN A 556 -32.53 -14.48 63.19
C GLN A 556 -33.38 -13.32 62.68
N ALA A 557 -33.52 -13.18 61.36
CA ALA A 557 -34.37 -12.21 60.70
C ALA A 557 -35.39 -12.89 59.78
N SER A 558 -36.67 -12.51 59.86
CA SER A 558 -37.72 -13.04 58.97
C SER A 558 -37.43 -12.69 57.51
N ASN A 559 -37.67 -13.63 56.59
CA ASN A 559 -37.44 -13.50 55.14
C ASN A 559 -35.97 -13.29 54.69
N ILE A 560 -35.06 -12.95 55.59
CA ILE A 560 -33.61 -12.85 55.32
C ILE A 560 -32.86 -14.13 55.75
N GLY A 561 -33.21 -14.72 56.90
CA GLY A 561 -32.51 -15.88 57.46
C GLY A 561 -31.65 -15.54 58.68
N SER A 562 -30.61 -16.32 58.92
CA SER A 562 -29.68 -16.13 60.04
C SER A 562 -28.55 -15.15 59.65
N LEU A 563 -28.25 -14.20 60.53
CA LEU A 563 -27.18 -13.21 60.37
C LEU A 563 -26.25 -13.27 61.60
N THR A 564 -24.94 -13.34 61.37
CA THR A 564 -23.93 -13.34 62.43
C THR A 564 -23.20 -12.00 62.44
N THR A 565 -23.02 -11.44 63.64
CA THR A 565 -22.38 -10.15 63.90
C THR A 565 -21.70 -10.21 65.27
N GLY A 566 -20.93 -9.21 65.69
CA GLY A 566 -20.17 -9.29 66.94
C GLY A 566 -19.42 -8.02 67.31
N PHE A 567 -18.74 -8.08 68.45
CA PHE A 567 -18.01 -6.95 69.02
C PHE A 567 -16.84 -7.43 69.90
N PRO A 568 -15.75 -6.63 70.02
CA PRO A 568 -14.67 -6.90 70.96
C PRO A 568 -15.12 -6.64 72.40
N GLY A 569 -14.65 -7.45 73.35
CA GLY A 569 -14.97 -7.32 74.76
C GLY A 569 -16.24 -8.05 75.21
N LEU A 570 -16.56 -7.84 76.48
CA LEU A 570 -17.70 -8.45 77.20
C LEU A 570 -19.00 -7.63 77.10
N SER A 571 -18.97 -6.42 76.54
CA SER A 571 -20.16 -5.58 76.36
C SER A 571 -20.05 -4.72 75.09
N GLY A 572 -21.15 -4.58 74.33
CA GLY A 572 -21.13 -3.81 73.10
C GLY A 572 -22.51 -3.60 72.46
N THR A 573 -22.56 -2.73 71.45
CA THR A 573 -23.72 -2.52 70.57
C THR A 573 -23.46 -3.17 69.22
N VAL A 574 -24.47 -3.87 68.72
CA VAL A 574 -24.43 -4.78 67.58
C VAL A 574 -25.31 -4.23 66.47
N TYR A 575 -24.73 -4.05 65.29
CA TYR A 575 -25.45 -3.65 64.08
C TYR A 575 -25.68 -4.90 63.20
N VAL A 576 -26.91 -5.05 62.71
CA VAL A 576 -27.34 -6.17 61.87
C VAL A 576 -27.46 -5.67 60.43
N ASN A 577 -26.44 -5.92 59.62
CA ASN A 577 -26.37 -5.44 58.24
C ASN A 577 -26.83 -6.52 57.25
N TYR A 578 -27.44 -6.10 56.14
CA TYR A 578 -27.89 -7.01 55.07
C TYR A 578 -27.26 -6.71 53.70
N SER A 579 -27.02 -5.43 53.39
CA SER A 579 -26.22 -5.02 52.23
C SER A 579 -25.60 -3.64 52.48
N THR A 580 -26.01 -2.61 51.73
CA THR A 580 -25.61 -1.20 51.91
C THR A 580 -26.35 -0.48 53.04
N TYR A 581 -27.05 -1.23 53.90
CA TYR A 581 -27.85 -0.71 55.02
C TYR A 581 -27.91 -1.66 56.23
N THR A 582 -28.13 -1.05 57.39
CA THR A 582 -28.41 -1.70 58.67
C THR A 582 -29.91 -1.96 58.79
N VAL A 583 -30.28 -3.18 59.16
CA VAL A 583 -31.65 -3.65 59.39
C VAL A 583 -32.09 -3.35 60.83
N ALA A 584 -31.27 -3.70 61.83
CA ALA A 584 -31.61 -3.62 63.25
C ALA A 584 -30.37 -3.44 64.14
N THR A 585 -30.59 -3.12 65.42
CA THR A 585 -29.52 -2.85 66.42
C THR A 585 -29.85 -3.46 67.79
N PHE A 586 -28.85 -4.07 68.45
CA PHE A 586 -28.99 -4.67 69.79
C PHE A 586 -27.83 -4.23 70.72
N SER A 587 -27.98 -4.41 72.04
CA SER A 587 -26.90 -4.20 73.03
C SER A 587 -26.76 -5.41 73.95
N ILE A 588 -25.53 -5.84 74.24
CA ILE A 588 -25.18 -7.13 74.85
C ILE A 588 -24.16 -6.92 76.00
N ASN A 589 -24.19 -7.76 77.03
CA ASN A 589 -23.28 -7.70 78.20
C ASN A 589 -23.13 -9.09 78.87
N ILE A 590 -21.91 -9.53 79.18
CA ILE A 590 -21.59 -10.90 79.66
C ILE A 590 -20.49 -10.94 80.76
N PRO A 591 -20.34 -12.04 81.54
CA PRO A 591 -19.41 -12.12 82.68
C PRO A 591 -17.97 -12.60 82.32
N SER A 592 -17.04 -12.53 83.28
CA SER A 592 -15.61 -12.85 83.11
C SER A 592 -15.18 -14.23 83.68
N PRO A 593 -14.22 -14.95 83.04
CA PRO A 593 -13.63 -16.22 83.52
C PRO A 593 -12.35 -16.07 84.40
N ASN A 594 -11.85 -17.15 85.02
CA ASN A 594 -10.68 -17.16 85.95
C ASN A 594 -9.79 -18.44 85.83
N LEU A 595 -8.44 -18.32 85.83
CA LEU A 595 -7.47 -19.35 85.36
C LEU A 595 -6.15 -19.49 86.21
N THR A 596 -5.31 -20.53 86.02
CA THR A 596 -3.98 -20.78 86.71
C THR A 596 -2.90 -21.53 85.84
N LEU A 597 -1.61 -21.66 86.25
CA LEU A 597 -0.46 -22.24 85.45
C LEU A 597 0.73 -22.88 86.26
N SER A 598 1.49 -23.88 85.73
CA SER A 598 2.73 -24.47 86.33
C SER A 598 3.73 -25.19 85.34
N PRO A 599 5.10 -25.16 85.47
CA PRO A 599 6.07 -25.74 84.48
C PRO A 599 7.37 -26.52 84.96
N GLN A 600 8.08 -27.26 84.05
CA GLN A 600 9.43 -27.91 84.26
C GLN A 600 10.29 -28.10 82.96
N ILE A 601 11.63 -27.85 82.99
CA ILE A 601 12.63 -27.94 81.87
C ILE A 601 13.25 -29.34 81.63
N LEU A 602 13.63 -29.70 80.38
CA LEU A 602 14.34 -30.94 80.01
C LEU A 602 15.57 -30.84 79.06
N GLU A 603 15.47 -30.18 77.89
CA GLU A 603 16.53 -30.14 76.85
C GLU A 603 16.81 -28.69 76.41
N VAL A 604 18.07 -28.32 76.14
CA VAL A 604 18.46 -26.96 75.72
C VAL A 604 19.04 -26.96 74.30
N ALA A 605 18.24 -26.47 73.37
CA ALA A 605 18.63 -26.19 72.00
C ALA A 605 18.97 -24.70 71.82
N PRO A 606 19.63 -24.32 70.72
CA PRO A 606 20.00 -22.95 70.34
C PRO A 606 19.15 -21.77 70.83
N ASN A 607 17.84 -21.82 70.61
CA ASN A 607 16.89 -20.74 70.92
C ASN A 607 15.66 -21.24 71.67
N TRP A 608 15.60 -22.54 72.01
CA TRP A 608 14.43 -23.17 72.61
C TRP A 608 14.78 -24.22 73.66
N VAL A 609 13.84 -24.41 74.58
CA VAL A 609 13.89 -25.37 75.68
C VAL A 609 12.58 -26.14 75.73
N ILE A 610 12.65 -27.47 75.85
CA ILE A 610 11.44 -28.29 76.04
C ILE A 610 11.01 -28.22 77.49
N ILE A 611 9.74 -27.83 77.71
CA ILE A 611 9.10 -27.67 79.00
C ILE A 611 7.76 -28.44 79.01
N ASN A 612 7.31 -28.93 80.17
CA ASN A 612 5.97 -29.50 80.37
C ASN A 612 5.09 -28.57 81.24
N ALA A 613 3.80 -28.34 80.92
CA ALA A 613 2.95 -27.38 81.63
C ALA A 613 1.41 -27.65 81.61
N SER A 614 0.65 -27.02 82.52
CA SER A 614 -0.81 -27.23 82.70
C SER A 614 -1.60 -25.98 83.13
N VAL A 615 -2.91 -25.90 82.81
CA VAL A 615 -3.83 -24.74 83.06
C VAL A 615 -5.27 -25.19 83.40
N LEU A 616 -5.96 -24.50 84.34
CA LEU A 616 -7.31 -24.84 84.83
C LEU A 616 -8.26 -23.62 84.88
N LEU A 617 -9.56 -23.79 84.61
CA LEU A 617 -10.66 -22.79 84.64
C LEU A 617 -11.63 -23.01 85.83
N GLN A 618 -12.00 -21.93 86.54
CA GLN A 618 -13.01 -21.95 87.61
C GLN A 618 -14.42 -21.51 87.15
N PRO A 619 -15.52 -22.04 87.76
CA PRO A 619 -16.89 -21.67 87.40
C PRO A 619 -17.30 -20.22 87.73
N ALA A 620 -18.08 -19.60 86.84
CA ALA A 620 -18.67 -18.27 87.05
C ALA A 620 -19.98 -18.33 87.88
N GLN A 621 -20.29 -17.27 88.64
CA GLN A 621 -21.37 -17.26 89.64
C GLN A 621 -22.74 -16.73 89.15
N SER A 622 -22.83 -16.15 87.94
CA SER A 622 -24.11 -15.71 87.34
C SER A 622 -24.01 -15.64 85.81
N CYS A 623 -25.16 -15.74 85.12
CA CYS A 623 -25.26 -15.84 83.65
C CYS A 623 -26.49 -15.06 83.12
N PRO A 624 -26.46 -14.53 81.88
CA PRO A 624 -27.53 -13.72 81.30
C PRO A 624 -28.73 -14.56 80.80
N GLY A 625 -29.84 -13.88 80.49
CA GLY A 625 -31.09 -14.49 79.99
C GLY A 625 -31.10 -14.96 78.53
N TYR A 626 -29.93 -15.16 77.92
CA TYR A 626 -29.74 -15.72 76.58
C TYR A 626 -28.60 -16.75 76.58
N PRO A 627 -28.60 -17.77 75.70
CA PRO A 627 -27.58 -18.82 75.72
C PRO A 627 -26.16 -18.26 75.55
N LEU A 628 -25.29 -18.54 76.54
CA LEU A 628 -23.91 -18.06 76.61
C LEU A 628 -22.93 -19.24 76.83
N HIS A 629 -21.96 -19.35 75.93
CA HIS A 629 -20.83 -20.29 76.07
C HIS A 629 -19.50 -19.55 76.18
N TYR A 630 -18.64 -20.06 77.07
CA TYR A 630 -17.22 -19.75 77.11
C TYR A 630 -16.49 -20.76 76.23
N VAL A 631 -15.92 -20.29 75.13
CA VAL A 631 -15.17 -21.12 74.18
C VAL A 631 -13.77 -20.56 73.97
N GLY A 632 -12.82 -21.40 73.58
CA GLY A 632 -11.50 -20.93 73.18
C GLY A 632 -10.44 -22.03 73.19
N ASN A 633 -9.41 -21.83 72.38
CA ASN A 633 -8.17 -22.59 72.51
C ASN A 633 -7.33 -21.99 73.65
N VAL A 634 -6.85 -22.84 74.55
CA VAL A 634 -5.99 -22.42 75.67
C VAL A 634 -4.53 -22.56 75.25
N TYR A 635 -3.87 -21.41 75.14
CA TYR A 635 -2.48 -21.32 74.73
C TYR A 635 -1.60 -20.84 75.89
N VAL A 636 -0.44 -21.44 76.09
CA VAL A 636 0.62 -20.92 76.97
C VAL A 636 1.80 -20.54 76.08
N ASN A 637 2.24 -19.28 76.13
CA ASN A 637 3.15 -18.69 75.15
C ASN A 637 2.76 -19.03 73.69
N ASN A 638 1.49 -18.81 73.34
CA ASN A 638 0.92 -19.13 72.02
C ASN A 638 1.00 -20.62 71.60
N SER A 639 1.49 -21.52 72.45
CA SER A 639 1.51 -22.98 72.22
C SER A 639 0.22 -23.61 72.73
N LEU A 640 -0.48 -24.36 71.88
CA LEU A 640 -1.76 -24.98 72.21
C LEU A 640 -1.56 -26.13 73.20
N ILE A 641 -2.11 -26.01 74.41
CA ILE A 641 -2.15 -27.11 75.39
C ILE A 641 -3.54 -27.76 75.52
N GLY A 642 -4.56 -27.21 74.85
CA GLY A 642 -5.87 -27.84 74.69
C GLY A 642 -6.99 -26.87 74.30
N ASN A 643 -8.17 -27.40 73.99
CA ASN A 643 -9.38 -26.62 73.72
C ASN A 643 -10.31 -26.63 74.94
N LEU A 644 -11.07 -25.54 75.13
CA LEU A 644 -12.01 -25.34 76.21
C LEU A 644 -13.36 -24.90 75.61
N ALA A 645 -14.42 -25.66 75.88
CA ALA A 645 -15.79 -25.36 75.46
C ALA A 645 -16.74 -25.66 76.63
N VAL A 646 -17.16 -24.61 77.34
CA VAL A 646 -17.75 -24.71 78.67
C VAL A 646 -18.97 -23.76 78.78
N PRO A 647 -20.18 -24.26 79.11
CA PRO A 647 -21.34 -23.40 79.32
C PRO A 647 -21.18 -22.56 80.60
N CYS A 648 -21.76 -21.36 80.59
CA CYS A 648 -21.69 -20.46 81.74
C CYS A 648 -22.19 -21.14 83.03
N GLY A 649 -21.39 -21.09 84.10
CA GLY A 649 -21.66 -21.75 85.39
C GLY A 649 -20.90 -23.06 85.64
N THR A 650 -20.00 -23.50 84.75
CA THR A 650 -19.19 -24.73 84.91
C THR A 650 -17.68 -24.48 84.72
N GLY A 651 -16.81 -25.48 84.95
CA GLY A 651 -15.33 -25.35 84.93
C GLY A 651 -14.61 -26.56 84.32
N GLY A 652 -13.30 -26.47 84.08
CA GLY A 652 -12.51 -27.47 83.34
C GLY A 652 -10.99 -27.19 83.32
N GLY A 653 -10.20 -27.87 82.47
CA GLY A 653 -8.74 -27.65 82.39
C GLY A 653 -8.00 -28.55 81.37
N VAL A 654 -6.73 -28.24 81.10
CA VAL A 654 -5.90 -28.82 80.01
C VAL A 654 -4.39 -28.82 80.34
N TRP A 655 -3.57 -29.61 79.63
CA TRP A 655 -2.11 -29.68 79.82
C TRP A 655 -1.36 -30.16 78.56
N GLY A 656 -0.07 -29.82 78.43
CA GLY A 656 0.76 -30.23 77.29
C GLY A 656 2.23 -29.83 77.38
N LEU A 657 3.03 -30.36 76.45
CA LEU A 657 4.42 -29.93 76.26
C LEU A 657 4.47 -28.57 75.56
N ILE A 658 5.35 -27.70 76.02
CA ILE A 658 5.67 -26.42 75.42
C ILE A 658 7.12 -26.48 74.97
N ASN A 659 7.36 -26.43 73.65
CA ASN A 659 8.68 -26.07 73.17
C ASN A 659 8.81 -24.55 73.23
N ALA A 660 9.40 -24.05 74.31
CA ALA A 660 9.40 -22.63 74.64
C ALA A 660 10.71 -21.99 74.17
N THR A 661 10.63 -20.88 73.44
CA THR A 661 11.82 -20.07 73.17
C THR A 661 12.28 -19.33 74.43
N TYR A 662 13.59 -19.10 74.54
CA TYR A 662 14.18 -18.35 75.65
C TYR A 662 14.99 -17.15 75.15
N THR A 663 15.04 -16.09 75.95
CA THR A 663 15.73 -14.82 75.67
C THR A 663 16.58 -14.46 76.88
N ASP A 664 17.82 -14.02 76.69
CA ASP A 664 18.80 -13.77 77.77
C ASP A 664 18.94 -14.94 78.76
N TRP A 665 18.83 -16.17 78.24
CA TRP A 665 18.81 -17.41 79.02
C TRP A 665 17.66 -17.48 80.03
N ARG A 666 16.52 -16.87 79.69
CA ARG A 666 15.29 -16.86 80.49
C ARG A 666 14.06 -17.22 79.66
N VAL A 667 13.13 -17.91 80.28
CA VAL A 667 11.84 -18.26 79.68
C VAL A 667 10.71 -17.89 80.65
N ALA A 668 9.85 -16.96 80.22
CA ALA A 668 8.64 -16.57 80.92
C ALA A 668 7.44 -17.22 80.24
N LEU A 669 6.73 -18.10 80.94
CA LEU A 669 5.52 -18.77 80.46
C LEU A 669 4.28 -18.04 80.96
N THR A 670 3.38 -17.69 80.04
CA THR A 670 2.16 -16.90 80.31
C THR A 670 0.95 -17.55 79.66
N VAL A 671 -0.19 -17.62 80.37
CA VAL A 671 -1.46 -18.06 79.76
C VAL A 671 -1.99 -16.93 78.88
N THR A 672 -2.06 -17.20 77.58
CA THR A 672 -2.31 -16.21 76.52
C THR A 672 -3.69 -15.56 76.71
N GLY A 673 -3.76 -14.23 76.59
CA GLY A 673 -4.98 -13.45 76.86
C GLY A 673 -5.25 -13.18 78.35
N THR A 674 -4.30 -13.49 79.25
CA THR A 674 -4.44 -13.28 80.70
C THR A 674 -3.16 -12.71 81.33
N ASN A 675 -3.23 -12.33 82.60
CA ASN A 675 -2.11 -11.82 83.39
C ASN A 675 -1.36 -12.93 84.19
N ILE A 676 -1.52 -14.21 83.84
CA ILE A 676 -1.02 -15.35 84.63
C ILE A 676 0.32 -15.84 84.05
N SER A 677 1.42 -15.64 84.78
CA SER A 677 2.78 -15.96 84.30
C SER A 677 3.74 -16.58 85.35
N ASN A 678 4.79 -17.27 84.88
CA ASN A 678 5.86 -17.88 85.68
C ASN A 678 7.21 -17.86 84.90
N VAL A 679 8.39 -17.80 85.55
CA VAL A 679 9.68 -17.52 84.88
C VAL A 679 10.83 -18.45 85.33
N ILE A 680 11.67 -18.91 84.40
CA ILE A 680 12.76 -19.89 84.60
C ILE A 680 14.08 -19.40 83.93
N ASN A 681 15.26 -19.82 84.41
CA ASN A 681 16.60 -19.45 83.90
C ASN A 681 17.38 -20.67 83.34
N ILE A 682 18.34 -20.42 82.44
CA ILE A 682 19.09 -21.40 81.59
C ILE A 682 20.59 -20.96 81.47
N THR A 683 21.44 -21.70 80.74
CA THR A 683 22.91 -21.50 80.62
C THR A 683 23.43 -21.85 79.20
N PRO A 684 24.43 -21.12 78.61
CA PRO A 684 24.99 -21.35 77.26
C PRO A 684 26.13 -22.38 77.11
N PRO A 685 26.44 -22.81 75.86
CA PRO A 685 27.70 -23.43 75.42
C PRO A 685 28.64 -22.46 74.64
N SER A 686 29.85 -22.90 74.26
CA SER A 686 30.90 -22.10 73.58
C SER A 686 31.47 -22.77 72.30
N ILE A 687 31.67 -22.01 71.19
CA ILE A 687 31.91 -22.55 69.81
C ILE A 687 32.79 -21.65 68.90
N THR A 688 33.66 -22.23 68.02
CA THR A 688 34.52 -21.51 67.02
C THR A 688 34.78 -22.27 65.67
N ILE A 689 35.35 -21.60 64.65
CA ILE A 689 35.74 -22.10 63.29
C ILE A 689 37.26 -22.01 63.06
N THR A 690 37.87 -22.89 62.22
CA THR A 690 39.31 -22.84 61.90
C THR A 690 39.76 -22.80 60.41
N ASN A 691 39.01 -23.31 59.41
CA ASN A 691 39.42 -23.28 57.98
C ASN A 691 38.23 -23.48 57.01
N TYR A 692 38.34 -23.07 55.73
CA TYR A 692 37.39 -23.43 54.65
C TYR A 692 37.98 -23.36 53.22
N VAL A 693 37.46 -24.18 52.30
CA VAL A 693 37.70 -24.12 50.84
C VAL A 693 36.42 -24.53 50.09
N TRP A 694 36.06 -23.83 49.01
CA TRP A 694 34.96 -24.21 48.11
C TRP A 694 35.48 -24.99 46.89
N ASN A 695 34.89 -26.17 46.66
CA ASN A 695 35.11 -26.96 45.46
C ASN A 695 33.80 -27.05 44.68
N VAL A 696 33.84 -26.71 43.38
CA VAL A 696 32.70 -26.79 42.47
C VAL A 696 33.09 -27.64 41.28
N ASN A 697 32.46 -28.81 41.16
CA ASN A 697 32.59 -29.69 40.00
C ASN A 697 31.19 -30.07 39.48
N ARG A 698 31.14 -30.71 38.30
CA ARG A 698 29.90 -31.05 37.56
C ARG A 698 28.88 -31.94 38.28
N THR A 699 29.21 -32.53 39.42
CA THR A 699 28.30 -33.41 40.19
C THR A 699 28.15 -32.96 41.64
N ASP A 700 29.18 -32.35 42.23
CA ASP A 700 29.24 -32.05 43.66
C ASP A 700 29.77 -30.62 43.90
N ILE A 701 28.99 -29.83 44.64
CA ILE A 701 29.50 -28.67 45.36
C ILE A 701 29.67 -29.06 46.82
N TYR A 702 30.85 -28.81 47.38
CA TYR A 702 31.06 -28.93 48.80
C TYR A 702 32.06 -27.91 49.34
N VAL A 703 31.81 -27.51 50.59
CA VAL A 703 32.69 -26.67 51.38
C VAL A 703 33.04 -27.41 52.68
N ASN A 704 34.33 -27.65 52.87
CA ASN A 704 34.85 -28.41 54.02
C ASN A 704 35.21 -27.45 55.15
N VAL A 705 34.61 -27.61 56.33
CA VAL A 705 34.78 -26.68 57.47
C VAL A 705 34.87 -27.44 58.81
N THR A 706 35.60 -26.88 59.77
CA THR A 706 35.95 -27.53 61.06
C THR A 706 35.61 -26.64 62.27
N LEU A 707 35.04 -27.23 63.32
CA LEU A 707 34.38 -26.56 64.46
C LEU A 707 34.76 -27.19 65.83
N SER A 708 34.46 -26.49 66.95
CA SER A 708 34.65 -26.97 68.34
C SER A 708 33.52 -26.51 69.29
N VAL A 709 33.17 -27.27 70.35
CA VAL A 709 31.94 -27.09 71.19
C VAL A 709 32.13 -27.50 72.67
N SER A 710 31.55 -26.78 73.66
CA SER A 710 31.49 -27.20 75.09
C SER A 710 30.37 -26.59 75.96
N GLY A 711 29.91 -27.25 77.05
CA GLY A 711 28.93 -26.71 78.03
C GLY A 711 28.30 -27.69 79.07
N PRO A 712 27.42 -27.24 80.00
CA PRO A 712 26.83 -28.03 81.10
C PRO A 712 25.51 -28.84 80.90
N TYR A 713 24.65 -28.55 79.91
CA TYR A 713 23.47 -29.39 79.59
C TYR A 713 23.76 -30.32 78.40
N SER A 714 22.81 -31.19 78.04
CA SER A 714 22.74 -31.77 76.70
C SER A 714 22.38 -30.68 75.68
N TYR A 715 23.34 -30.29 74.83
CA TYR A 715 23.12 -29.28 73.79
C TYR A 715 22.99 -29.92 72.41
N LEU A 716 21.96 -29.51 71.67
CA LEU A 716 21.76 -29.91 70.29
C LEU A 716 22.53 -28.97 69.35
N VAL A 717 23.73 -29.39 68.91
CA VAL A 717 24.60 -28.64 68.00
C VAL A 717 24.67 -29.35 66.65
N LEU A 718 24.26 -28.66 65.58
CA LEU A 718 24.20 -29.21 64.22
C LEU A 718 23.46 -30.56 64.14
N GLY A 719 22.35 -30.67 64.87
CA GLY A 719 21.51 -31.88 64.93
C GLY A 719 22.11 -33.05 65.72
N ARG A 720 23.28 -32.89 66.35
CA ARG A 720 23.90 -33.88 67.24
C ARG A 720 23.80 -33.39 68.68
N VAL A 721 23.45 -34.27 69.61
CA VAL A 721 23.58 -33.97 71.04
C VAL A 721 25.06 -34.09 71.40
N VAL A 722 25.68 -32.98 71.81
CA VAL A 722 27.13 -32.86 71.97
C VAL A 722 27.49 -32.42 73.39
N THR A 723 28.57 -33.00 73.92
CA THR A 723 29.13 -32.65 75.23
C THR A 723 30.66 -32.62 75.14
N ASN A 724 31.21 -31.42 74.93
CA ASN A 724 32.64 -31.11 74.92
C ASN A 724 33.49 -31.84 73.84
N SER A 725 33.28 -31.51 72.55
CA SER A 725 34.06 -32.10 71.44
C SER A 725 34.16 -31.20 70.19
N SER A 726 35.03 -31.56 69.25
CA SER A 726 35.14 -30.93 67.92
C SER A 726 34.35 -31.67 66.84
N ILE A 727 34.02 -30.96 65.76
CA ILE A 727 33.15 -31.42 64.67
C ILE A 727 33.73 -30.95 63.34
N GLU A 728 34.18 -31.89 62.51
CA GLU A 728 34.38 -31.63 61.08
C GLU A 728 33.04 -31.78 60.34
N SER A 729 32.83 -30.97 59.31
CA SER A 729 31.64 -31.03 58.48
C SER A 729 31.97 -30.61 57.05
N MET A 730 31.94 -31.58 56.14
CA MET A 730 31.67 -31.33 54.74
C MET A 730 30.21 -30.89 54.63
N TYR A 731 29.99 -29.66 54.21
CA TYR A 731 28.68 -29.23 53.75
C TYR A 731 28.64 -29.51 52.25
N THR A 732 28.15 -30.69 51.89
CA THR A 732 27.66 -30.95 50.54
C THR A 732 26.45 -30.05 50.33
N LEU A 733 26.49 -29.28 49.26
CA LEU A 733 25.54 -28.22 48.98
C LEU A 733 24.88 -28.48 47.64
N SER A 734 23.68 -27.93 47.47
CA SER A 734 23.03 -27.92 46.16
C SER A 734 23.84 -27.05 45.20
N PRO A 735 23.86 -27.33 43.88
CA PRO A 735 24.55 -26.52 42.88
C PRO A 735 24.28 -25.00 42.99
N ASN A 736 23.08 -24.64 43.45
CA ASN A 736 22.62 -23.27 43.61
C ASN A 736 23.12 -22.53 44.87
N ASP A 737 23.69 -23.20 45.87
CA ASP A 737 23.94 -22.59 47.18
C ASP A 737 25.18 -21.69 47.18
N THR A 738 24.97 -20.37 47.22
CA THR A 738 26.05 -19.36 47.15
C THR A 738 26.67 -19.01 48.51
N SER A 739 26.29 -19.68 49.60
CA SER A 739 26.92 -19.52 50.92
C SER A 739 26.59 -20.69 51.83
N VAL A 740 27.53 -21.07 52.69
CA VAL A 740 27.21 -21.88 53.87
C VAL A 740 27.11 -20.96 55.08
N THR A 741 25.93 -20.93 55.70
CA THR A 741 25.78 -20.39 57.05
C THR A 741 25.80 -21.56 58.02
N ILE A 742 26.95 -21.77 58.65
CA ILE A 742 27.14 -22.73 59.73
C ILE A 742 26.49 -22.13 60.96
N ASN A 743 25.17 -22.29 61.04
CA ASN A 743 24.40 -21.93 62.21
C ASN A 743 24.43 -23.11 63.19
N THR A 744 25.40 -23.09 64.10
CA THR A 744 25.38 -23.98 65.27
C THR A 744 24.23 -23.63 66.23
N GLY A 745 23.58 -22.49 66.00
CA GLY A 745 22.40 -21.99 66.67
C GLY A 745 22.71 -21.22 67.94
N PHE A 746 23.70 -21.67 68.71
CA PHE A 746 24.29 -20.88 69.80
C PHE A 746 25.23 -19.79 69.27
N SER A 747 25.84 -20.03 68.11
CA SER A 747 26.50 -19.02 67.29
C SER A 747 26.39 -19.37 65.80
N ALA A 748 26.42 -18.34 64.94
CA ALA A 748 26.31 -18.49 63.50
C ALA A 748 27.56 -17.93 62.80
N PHE A 749 28.10 -18.69 61.85
CA PHE A 749 29.26 -18.31 61.07
C PHE A 749 28.91 -18.44 59.59
N THR A 750 29.06 -17.35 58.82
CA THR A 750 28.69 -17.33 57.39
C THR A 750 29.92 -17.28 56.52
N ILE A 751 30.02 -18.23 55.58
CA ILE A 751 31.10 -18.33 54.60
C ILE A 751 30.43 -18.25 53.21
N GLN A 752 30.79 -17.22 52.43
CA GLN A 752 30.22 -16.99 51.10
C GLN A 752 31.00 -17.77 50.02
N ARG A 753 30.29 -18.23 48.99
CA ARG A 753 30.89 -18.86 47.79
C ARG A 753 31.39 -17.75 46.86
N PRO A 754 32.68 -17.72 46.50
CA PRO A 754 33.14 -16.81 45.46
C PRO A 754 32.43 -17.13 44.13
N LYS A 755 32.10 -16.10 43.34
CA LYS A 755 31.54 -16.28 41.99
C LYS A 755 32.67 -16.25 40.96
N LEU A 756 32.55 -17.02 39.87
CA LEU A 756 33.36 -16.77 38.67
C LEU A 756 33.05 -15.37 38.14
N ILE A 757 34.08 -14.65 37.73
CA ILE A 757 33.93 -13.38 37.00
C ILE A 757 33.81 -13.74 35.52
N MET A 758 32.75 -13.29 34.85
CA MET A 758 32.46 -13.63 33.46
C MET A 758 32.06 -12.37 32.68
N ASN A 759 32.77 -12.07 31.61
CA ASN A 759 32.49 -10.94 30.71
C ASN A 759 32.20 -11.48 29.31
N LEU A 760 31.01 -11.18 28.77
CA LEU A 760 30.54 -11.60 27.45
C LEU A 760 30.36 -10.38 26.53
N SER A 761 30.79 -10.50 25.28
CA SER A 761 30.62 -9.48 24.24
C SER A 761 29.92 -10.07 23.01
N SER A 762 28.93 -9.35 22.50
CA SER A 762 28.13 -9.72 21.32
C SER A 762 27.49 -8.48 20.67
N PRO A 763 27.12 -8.54 19.38
CA PRO A 763 26.14 -7.62 18.81
C PRO A 763 24.73 -7.86 19.41
N TRP A 764 23.83 -6.88 19.31
CA TRP A 764 22.42 -6.99 19.73
C TRP A 764 21.46 -7.33 18.56
N LEU A 765 21.90 -7.04 17.34
CA LEU A 765 21.19 -7.27 16.07
C LEU A 765 22.21 -7.82 15.06
N VAL A 766 21.83 -8.86 14.32
CA VAL A 766 22.61 -9.44 13.21
C VAL A 766 21.67 -9.74 12.05
N ILE A 767 22.13 -9.53 10.81
CA ILE A 767 21.33 -9.73 9.59
C ILE A 767 21.61 -11.11 9.00
N TYR A 768 20.57 -11.90 8.72
CA TYR A 768 20.67 -13.21 8.07
C TYR A 768 21.31 -13.09 6.66
N PRO A 769 22.24 -13.98 6.24
CA PRO A 769 22.77 -15.16 6.92
C PRO A 769 24.17 -14.92 7.56
N GLN A 770 24.46 -13.74 8.09
CA GLN A 770 25.79 -13.44 8.68
C GLN A 770 26.01 -14.22 9.99
N PRO A 771 27.17 -14.88 10.20
CA PRO A 771 27.44 -15.62 11.42
C PRO A 771 27.58 -14.69 12.63
N ILE A 772 26.90 -15.05 13.72
CA ILE A 772 26.88 -14.31 14.98
C ILE A 772 28.19 -14.58 15.73
N LYS A 773 28.96 -13.54 16.05
CA LYS A 773 30.26 -13.67 16.72
C LYS A 773 30.15 -13.30 18.20
N ILE A 774 30.62 -14.17 19.08
CA ILE A 774 30.61 -13.97 20.53
C ILE A 774 31.98 -14.26 21.17
N THR A 775 32.35 -13.47 22.18
CA THR A 775 33.60 -13.60 22.94
C THR A 775 33.31 -13.60 24.43
N LEU A 776 33.82 -14.60 25.16
CA LEU A 776 33.58 -14.83 26.58
C LEU A 776 34.91 -14.95 27.34
N ASN A 777 35.11 -14.11 28.35
CA ASN A 777 36.26 -14.15 29.27
C ASN A 777 35.81 -14.58 30.67
N ILE A 778 36.58 -15.44 31.34
CA ILE A 778 36.19 -16.10 32.60
C ILE A 778 37.37 -16.10 33.58
N THR A 779 37.12 -15.94 34.89
CA THR A 779 38.17 -15.94 35.93
C THR A 779 37.67 -16.51 37.27
N ALA A 780 38.50 -17.31 37.95
CA ALA A 780 38.22 -17.96 39.24
C ALA A 780 38.87 -17.23 40.44
N PRO A 781 38.16 -16.96 41.56
CA PRO A 781 38.75 -16.32 42.75
C PRO A 781 39.58 -17.23 43.67
N GLN A 782 40.41 -16.62 44.52
CA GLN A 782 41.37 -17.22 45.46
C GLN A 782 40.86 -18.31 46.45
N HIS A 783 39.55 -18.49 46.61
CA HIS A 783 38.96 -19.51 47.50
C HIS A 783 37.99 -20.47 46.79
N LEU A 784 38.05 -20.54 45.45
CA LEU A 784 37.18 -21.34 44.60
C LEU A 784 38.00 -22.12 43.57
N ALA A 785 37.93 -23.45 43.59
CA ALA A 785 38.32 -24.29 42.46
C ALA A 785 37.06 -24.65 41.64
N TYR A 786 37.15 -24.55 40.31
CA TYR A 786 36.02 -24.80 39.40
C TYR A 786 36.41 -25.73 38.25
N ALA A 787 35.79 -26.91 38.17
CA ALA A 787 35.99 -27.90 37.12
C ALA A 787 34.66 -28.29 36.49
N GLY A 788 34.24 -27.54 35.46
CA GLY A 788 32.88 -27.57 34.91
C GLY A 788 32.81 -27.82 33.41
N ASN A 789 31.59 -27.75 32.88
CA ASN A 789 31.33 -27.54 31.45
C ASN A 789 30.72 -26.14 31.27
N ILE A 790 30.98 -25.53 30.12
CA ILE A 790 30.40 -24.26 29.72
C ILE A 790 29.63 -24.52 28.44
N SER A 791 28.32 -24.44 28.56
CA SER A 791 27.37 -24.91 27.55
C SER A 791 26.72 -23.68 26.93
N ILE A 792 26.91 -23.51 25.62
CA ILE A 792 26.31 -22.44 24.82
C ILE A 792 25.04 -23.05 24.22
N TYR A 793 23.88 -22.61 24.72
CA TYR A 793 22.58 -22.96 24.17
C TYR A 793 22.06 -21.83 23.29
N ILE A 794 21.39 -22.16 22.19
CA ILE A 794 20.59 -21.22 21.38
C ILE A 794 19.13 -21.66 21.51
N ASN A 795 18.26 -20.79 22.01
CA ASN A 795 16.84 -21.08 22.26
C ASN A 795 16.61 -22.41 23.03
N ASN A 796 17.45 -22.63 24.06
CA ASN A 796 17.52 -23.83 24.91
C ASN A 796 18.03 -25.13 24.23
N THR A 797 18.37 -25.11 22.94
CA THR A 797 19.06 -26.22 22.25
C THR A 797 20.58 -26.09 22.42
N LEU A 798 21.27 -27.16 22.79
CA LEU A 798 22.73 -27.13 22.99
C LEU A 798 23.44 -26.98 21.64
N TYR A 799 24.16 -25.87 21.44
CA TYR A 799 24.93 -25.61 20.22
C TYR A 799 26.40 -26.05 20.36
N ASN A 800 27.03 -25.72 21.50
CA ASN A 800 28.42 -26.12 21.78
C ASN A 800 28.65 -26.30 23.29
N GLN A 801 29.57 -27.16 23.68
CA GLN A 801 29.96 -27.38 25.08
C GLN A 801 31.48 -27.47 25.21
N THR A 802 32.07 -26.56 25.98
CA THR A 802 33.52 -26.50 26.23
C THR A 802 33.81 -26.84 27.69
N SER A 803 34.73 -27.77 27.94
CA SER A 803 35.19 -28.10 29.30
C SER A 803 36.19 -27.05 29.80
N VAL A 804 36.04 -26.63 31.05
CA VAL A 804 36.91 -25.63 31.69
C VAL A 804 37.26 -26.10 33.11
N ASP A 805 38.56 -26.14 33.41
CA ASP A 805 39.14 -26.38 34.74
C ASP A 805 39.97 -25.13 35.08
N LEU A 806 39.70 -24.53 36.24
CA LEU A 806 40.36 -23.32 36.74
C LEU A 806 40.64 -23.49 38.23
N GLN A 807 41.92 -23.40 38.59
CA GLN A 807 42.37 -23.37 39.96
C GLN A 807 42.19 -21.95 40.56
N PRO A 808 42.25 -21.79 41.90
CA PRO A 808 41.92 -20.52 42.56
C PRO A 808 42.84 -19.35 42.14
N GLY A 809 42.38 -18.52 41.21
CA GLY A 809 43.10 -17.36 40.66
C GLY A 809 43.24 -17.32 39.13
N GLU A 810 42.85 -18.38 38.40
CA GLU A 810 43.12 -18.52 36.96
C GLU A 810 42.02 -17.96 36.03
N SER A 811 42.35 -17.74 34.75
CA SER A 811 41.45 -17.13 33.75
C SER A 811 41.59 -17.70 32.33
N ILE A 812 40.51 -17.71 31.55
CA ILE A 812 40.45 -18.23 30.17
C ILE A 812 39.52 -17.38 29.26
N THR A 813 39.79 -17.40 27.94
CA THR A 813 38.98 -16.77 26.88
C THR A 813 38.45 -17.83 25.92
N ILE A 814 37.18 -17.70 25.53
CA ILE A 814 36.49 -18.55 24.54
C ILE A 814 35.86 -17.67 23.47
N ASN A 815 36.09 -17.99 22.20
CA ASN A 815 35.43 -17.37 21.04
C ASN A 815 34.53 -18.40 20.36
N ALA A 816 33.37 -17.99 19.88
CA ALA A 816 32.49 -18.84 19.06
C ALA A 816 31.83 -18.03 17.94
N GLU A 817 31.64 -18.68 16.79
CA GLU A 817 30.80 -18.21 15.71
C GLU A 817 29.57 -19.13 15.61
N LEU A 818 28.38 -18.53 15.61
CA LEU A 818 27.11 -19.22 15.59
C LEU A 818 26.43 -18.98 14.24
N SER A 819 26.01 -20.05 13.58
CA SER A 819 25.26 -20.00 12.32
C SER A 819 23.89 -20.67 12.53
N PRO A 820 22.86 -19.93 12.95
CA PRO A 820 21.50 -20.44 13.04
C PRO A 820 20.89 -20.63 11.65
N ASP A 821 20.15 -21.72 11.44
CA ASP A 821 19.55 -22.06 10.15
C ASP A 821 18.40 -21.10 9.74
N GLU A 822 17.67 -20.58 10.74
CA GLU A 822 16.49 -19.73 10.57
C GLU A 822 16.64 -18.37 11.30
N PRO A 823 16.03 -17.28 10.78
CA PRO A 823 15.95 -16.01 11.49
C PRO A 823 15.00 -16.07 12.69
N GLY A 824 15.22 -15.24 13.70
CA GLY A 824 14.42 -15.24 14.92
C GLY A 824 14.99 -14.38 16.04
N LEU A 825 14.25 -14.30 17.15
CA LEU A 825 14.82 -13.86 18.42
C LEU A 825 15.60 -15.03 19.03
N LEU A 826 16.91 -14.86 19.21
CA LEU A 826 17.81 -15.89 19.70
C LEU A 826 18.27 -15.56 21.10
N ASN A 827 17.73 -16.28 22.08
CA ASN A 827 18.26 -16.32 23.43
C ASN A 827 19.47 -17.25 23.44
N ILE A 828 20.66 -16.66 23.45
CA ILE A 828 21.91 -17.40 23.69
C ILE A 828 22.11 -17.46 25.19
N THR A 829 21.94 -18.66 25.74
CA THR A 829 22.11 -18.95 27.16
C THR A 829 23.48 -19.60 27.35
N ILE A 830 24.43 -18.86 27.92
CA ILE A 830 25.71 -19.42 28.34
C ILE A 830 25.55 -19.90 29.78
N LEU A 831 25.55 -21.24 29.93
CA LEU A 831 25.39 -21.93 31.20
C LEU A 831 26.71 -22.64 31.58
N PRO A 832 27.52 -22.07 32.50
CA PRO A 832 28.43 -22.85 33.32
C PRO A 832 27.58 -23.80 34.17
N THR A 833 27.99 -25.06 34.32
CA THR A 833 27.16 -26.14 34.91
C THR A 833 26.45 -25.77 36.22
N ASP A 834 27.07 -24.94 37.07
CA ASP A 834 26.62 -24.69 38.45
C ASP A 834 26.53 -23.19 38.81
N LEU A 835 26.29 -22.30 37.84
CA LEU A 835 26.18 -20.84 38.09
C LEU A 835 24.99 -20.22 37.37
N GLN A 836 24.63 -18.99 37.78
CA GLN A 836 23.59 -18.20 37.12
C GLN A 836 23.94 -18.04 35.63
N PRO A 837 23.02 -18.40 34.70
CA PRO A 837 23.30 -18.31 33.28
C PRO A 837 23.49 -16.85 32.86
N ILE A 838 24.42 -16.61 31.93
CA ILE A 838 24.46 -15.35 31.20
C ILE A 838 23.59 -15.54 29.96
N ASN A 839 22.39 -14.96 30.01
CA ASN A 839 21.49 -14.87 28.89
C ASN A 839 21.79 -13.58 28.12
N ILE A 840 21.96 -13.69 26.81
CA ILE A 840 21.86 -12.55 25.89
C ILE A 840 20.78 -12.85 24.85
N SER A 841 19.96 -11.86 24.55
CA SER A 841 19.01 -11.92 23.43
C SER A 841 19.63 -11.18 22.26
N ILE A 842 19.85 -11.89 21.15
CA ILE A 842 20.27 -11.30 19.87
C ILE A 842 19.11 -11.48 18.90
N THR A 843 18.73 -10.41 18.23
CA THR A 843 17.73 -10.52 17.15
C THR A 843 18.47 -10.84 15.86
N TYR A 844 18.17 -11.98 15.25
CA TYR A 844 18.77 -12.44 14.00
C TYR A 844 17.73 -12.26 12.89
N VAL A 845 17.79 -11.12 12.21
CA VAL A 845 16.69 -10.61 11.37
C VAL A 845 16.99 -10.86 9.90
N LYS A 846 15.98 -11.36 9.19
CA LYS A 846 15.91 -11.40 7.73
C LYS A 846 15.08 -10.21 7.27
N LEU A 847 15.72 -9.25 6.61
CA LEU A 847 15.04 -8.13 5.97
C LEU A 847 14.36 -8.63 4.69
N ILE A 848 13.06 -8.35 4.52
CA ILE A 848 12.26 -8.86 3.39
C ILE A 848 11.98 -7.73 2.40
N ASN A 849 11.43 -6.60 2.85
CA ASN A 849 11.12 -5.45 1.98
C ASN A 849 11.02 -4.15 2.79
N LEU A 850 11.12 -3.01 2.11
CA LEU A 850 10.85 -1.68 2.65
C LEU A 850 9.79 -1.03 1.75
N LEU A 851 8.56 -0.92 2.25
CA LEU A 851 7.40 -0.41 1.53
C LEU A 851 7.02 0.96 2.06
N ILE A 852 6.62 1.87 1.20
CA ILE A 852 6.31 3.24 1.56
C ILE A 852 5.15 3.67 0.60
N GLN A 853 4.08 4.36 1.06
CA GLN A 853 2.68 4.12 0.59
C GLN A 853 1.71 5.35 0.58
N ALA A 854 1.25 5.87 -0.61
CA ALA A 854 0.16 6.88 -0.82
C ALA A 854 -0.18 7.27 -2.32
N MET A 855 -1.14 8.20 -2.65
CA MET A 855 -2.17 7.96 -3.71
C MET A 855 -2.75 9.12 -4.63
N PRO A 856 -3.27 8.83 -5.88
CA PRO A 856 -3.83 9.88 -6.83
C PRO A 856 -5.12 9.83 -7.83
N LEU A 857 -6.26 10.66 -7.78
CA LEU A 857 -7.07 11.53 -8.82
C LEU A 857 -8.36 12.27 -8.30
N VAL A 858 -8.72 13.59 -8.29
CA VAL A 858 -8.55 14.88 -9.05
C VAL A 858 -9.75 15.91 -9.01
N ILE A 859 -9.84 16.83 -8.02
CA ILE A 859 -10.54 18.16 -8.04
C ILE A 859 -9.76 19.28 -7.26
N ILE A 860 -9.72 20.54 -7.75
CA ILE A 860 -9.08 21.76 -7.14
C ILE A 860 -9.72 22.23 -5.79
N GLY A 861 -8.94 22.21 -4.70
CA GLY A 861 -9.05 22.96 -3.42
C GLY A 861 -8.36 22.33 -2.17
N ARG A 862 -7.46 21.32 -2.30
CA ARG A 862 -7.55 20.07 -1.50
C ARG A 862 -6.14 19.33 -1.09
N SER A 863 -5.62 18.45 -0.10
CA SER A 863 -5.83 17.40 1.08
C SER A 863 -5.12 15.98 0.89
N GLU A 864 -4.74 15.11 1.88
CA GLU A 864 -3.91 13.85 1.72
C GLU A 864 -3.38 13.19 3.03
N VAL A 865 -2.74 11.99 2.96
CA VAL A 865 -2.18 11.16 4.08
C VAL A 865 -1.14 10.10 3.59
N ILE A 866 -0.53 9.24 4.44
CA ILE A 866 0.69 8.44 4.15
C ILE A 866 0.91 7.11 4.94
N ASN A 867 1.89 6.27 4.53
CA ASN A 867 2.58 5.25 5.35
C ASN A 867 4.09 5.00 5.00
N VAL A 868 4.94 4.71 6.01
CA VAL A 868 6.35 4.19 5.85
C VAL A 868 6.51 2.87 6.60
N THR A 869 6.72 1.74 5.92
CA THR A 869 6.57 0.37 6.46
C THR A 869 7.78 -0.53 6.17
N LEU A 870 8.45 -1.04 7.22
CA LEU A 870 9.47 -2.09 7.05
C LEU A 870 8.82 -3.47 7.18
N ILE A 871 9.23 -4.41 6.31
CA ILE A 871 8.85 -5.83 6.41
C ILE A 871 10.12 -6.63 6.71
N ASP A 872 10.21 -7.13 7.94
CA ASP A 872 11.32 -7.90 8.45
C ASP A 872 10.85 -9.08 9.32
N GLU A 873 11.67 -10.12 9.38
CA GLU A 873 11.36 -11.41 10.00
C GLU A 873 12.48 -11.77 11.00
N PRO A 874 12.23 -11.78 12.32
CA PRO A 874 11.02 -11.29 13.01
C PRO A 874 10.97 -9.76 13.04
N ALA A 875 9.75 -9.20 13.06
CA ALA A 875 9.52 -7.75 13.02
C ALA A 875 10.19 -7.01 14.19
N THR A 876 11.09 -6.09 13.87
CA THR A 876 12.04 -5.47 14.82
C THR A 876 12.11 -3.95 14.59
N PRO A 877 12.22 -3.11 15.65
CA PRO A 877 12.43 -1.67 15.48
C PRO A 877 13.83 -1.36 14.94
N ILE A 878 13.97 -1.43 13.62
CA ILE A 878 15.21 -1.14 12.87
C ILE A 878 15.15 0.31 12.34
N PRO A 879 16.25 1.09 12.46
CA PRO A 879 16.27 2.49 12.01
C PRO A 879 16.32 2.61 10.48
N ILE A 880 15.68 3.66 9.95
CA ILE A 880 15.53 3.95 8.53
C ILE A 880 15.83 5.44 8.30
N ASN A 881 16.76 5.75 7.40
CA ASN A 881 17.10 7.14 7.06
C ASN A 881 16.20 7.62 5.92
N MET A 882 15.46 8.70 6.15
CA MET A 882 14.37 9.24 5.31
C MET A 882 14.76 10.63 4.76
N THR A 883 14.74 10.87 3.44
CA THR A 883 15.49 12.01 2.81
C THR A 883 14.86 12.75 1.61
N LEU A 884 15.48 13.90 1.27
CA LEU A 884 14.81 15.18 1.04
C LEU A 884 15.79 16.31 0.45
N GLN A 885 15.97 16.52 -0.89
CA GLN A 885 16.38 17.81 -1.62
C GLN A 885 15.66 18.13 -3.02
N GLY A 886 14.71 19.13 -3.19
CA GLY A 886 13.22 19.24 -3.74
C GLY A 886 11.71 19.12 -2.94
N CYS A 887 10.94 19.71 -1.85
CA CYS A 887 10.59 20.98 -0.89
C CYS A 887 11.44 21.84 0.17
N SER A 888 11.40 21.59 1.49
CA SER A 888 11.52 22.61 2.57
C SER A 888 12.88 22.79 3.28
N ASN A 889 13.82 21.83 3.14
CA ASN A 889 15.25 21.70 3.55
C ASN A 889 15.56 20.60 4.60
N GLU A 890 14.76 19.52 4.66
CA GLU A 890 14.82 18.49 5.69
C GLU A 890 15.52 17.15 5.31
N SER A 891 15.59 16.23 6.28
CA SER A 891 16.06 14.83 6.22
C SER A 891 16.07 14.28 7.66
N MET A 892 15.59 13.06 7.90
CA MET A 892 15.36 12.53 9.26
C MET A 892 15.58 11.01 9.37
N THR A 893 15.97 10.52 10.55
CA THR A 893 15.98 9.06 10.83
C THR A 893 14.72 8.68 11.60
N VAL A 894 13.97 7.70 11.08
CA VAL A 894 12.75 7.15 11.68
C VAL A 894 12.91 5.67 12.01
N MET A 895 11.99 5.11 12.77
CA MET A 895 11.84 3.65 12.90
C MET A 895 10.76 3.18 11.90
N GLY A 896 10.73 1.89 11.55
CA GLY A 896 9.67 1.35 10.70
C GLY A 896 8.25 1.59 11.26
N ASN A 897 7.30 1.83 10.37
CA ASN A 897 5.87 2.10 10.62
C ASN A 897 5.58 3.55 11.12
N TYR A 898 5.72 4.54 10.23
CA TYR A 898 5.63 6.00 10.49
C TYR A 898 4.56 6.77 9.66
N SER A 899 4.17 8.01 10.03
CA SER A 899 3.03 8.79 9.43
C SER A 899 3.09 10.36 9.56
N LEU A 900 2.41 11.14 8.68
CA LEU A 900 2.48 12.64 8.51
C LEU A 900 1.23 13.24 7.68
N THR A 901 0.73 14.52 7.84
CA THR A 901 -0.57 15.09 7.23
C THR A 901 -0.64 16.66 6.92
N LEU A 902 -1.22 17.17 5.79
CA LEU A 902 -1.19 18.55 5.12
C LEU A 902 -2.39 18.82 4.13
N SER A 903 -2.20 19.42 2.90
CA SER A 903 -3.18 20.18 2.02
C SER A 903 -2.70 20.78 0.58
N PHE A 904 -3.46 21.60 -0.26
CA PHE A 904 -3.18 22.84 -1.16
C PHE A 904 -4.19 23.45 -2.23
N ASN A 905 -3.76 24.41 -3.11
CA ASN A 905 -4.45 25.54 -3.85
C ASN A 905 -4.06 25.94 -5.35
N ASN A 906 -2.89 26.54 -5.69
CA ASN A 906 -2.38 26.94 -7.06
C ASN A 906 -0.83 26.66 -7.37
N GLU A 907 -0.45 26.00 -8.49
CA GLU A 907 0.93 25.62 -9.02
C GLU A 907 1.87 24.58 -8.27
N CYS A 908 2.72 23.72 -8.93
CA CYS A 908 4.06 23.18 -8.45
C CYS A 908 4.30 21.80 -7.69
N ARG A 909 5.48 21.62 -7.00
CA ARG A 909 6.23 20.33 -6.71
C ARG A 909 7.21 20.25 -5.31
N LEU A 910 7.62 18.60 -3.66
CA LEU A 910 8.17 18.04 -2.34
C LEU A 910 8.19 16.49 -2.46
N VAL A 911 9.17 15.73 -1.91
CA VAL A 911 9.39 14.27 -2.13
C VAL A 911 10.23 13.53 -1.02
N VAL A 912 9.86 12.35 -0.49
CA VAL A 912 10.63 11.44 0.40
C VAL A 912 11.64 10.50 -0.32
N THR A 913 12.43 9.82 0.51
CA THR A 913 13.20 8.56 0.32
C THR A 913 13.09 7.77 1.63
N ALA A 914 13.32 6.45 1.68
CA ALA A 914 13.88 5.85 2.90
C ALA A 914 14.89 4.72 2.63
N LYS A 915 15.89 4.52 3.51
CA LYS A 915 16.96 3.50 3.39
C LYS A 915 17.32 2.84 4.72
N SER A 916 17.52 1.52 4.73
CA SER A 916 17.96 0.75 5.92
C SER A 916 18.76 -0.50 5.53
N TYR A 917 19.97 -0.65 6.09
CA TYR A 917 20.93 -1.74 5.81
C TYR A 917 21.11 -2.06 4.31
N THR A 918 20.37 -3.02 3.77
CA THR A 918 20.44 -3.48 2.37
C THR A 918 19.24 -3.07 1.51
N LEU A 919 18.29 -2.27 2.04
CA LEU A 919 17.01 -1.91 1.39
C LEU A 919 16.81 -0.39 1.26
N SER A 920 15.99 0.04 0.28
CA SER A 920 15.66 1.46 0.00
C SER A 920 14.34 1.63 -0.79
N ALA A 921 13.51 2.68 -0.59
CA ALA A 921 12.24 2.88 -1.33
C ALA A 921 11.72 4.35 -1.52
N ILE A 922 10.87 4.58 -2.56
CA ILE A 922 10.45 5.87 -3.22
C ILE A 922 8.76 5.86 -3.58
N ASN A 923 7.62 6.44 -4.25
CA ASN A 923 6.71 7.22 -5.37
C ASN A 923 6.79 8.56 -6.29
N VAL A 924 5.66 9.09 -6.88
CA VAL A 924 5.34 10.55 -7.20
C VAL A 924 3.86 11.10 -6.94
N SER A 925 3.58 12.44 -6.98
CA SER A 925 2.25 13.20 -6.96
C SER A 925 2.27 14.74 -7.32
N TYR A 926 1.12 15.44 -7.63
CA TYR A 926 0.97 16.81 -8.24
C TYR A 926 -0.50 17.40 -8.29
N TRP A 927 -0.70 18.70 -8.60
CA TRP A 927 -2.06 19.32 -8.86
C TRP A 927 -2.25 20.45 -10.09
N ASP A 928 -3.35 20.58 -10.97
CA ASP A 928 -4.02 21.47 -12.10
C ASP A 928 -5.60 21.29 -12.64
N TYR A 929 -6.13 20.78 -13.84
CA TYR A 929 -7.60 20.95 -14.42
C TYR A 929 -8.39 19.97 -15.51
N LEU A 930 -9.69 20.21 -16.00
CA LEU A 930 -10.75 19.36 -16.80
C LEU A 930 -11.32 19.79 -18.25
N ASN A 931 -11.64 18.89 -19.26
CA ASN A 931 -11.99 19.12 -20.75
C ASN A 931 -12.91 18.10 -21.61
N LEU A 932 -13.14 18.27 -22.96
CA LEU A 932 -14.14 17.57 -23.89
C LEU A 932 -13.78 17.35 -25.42
N TRP A 933 -14.22 16.24 -26.10
CA TRP A 933 -13.87 15.84 -27.53
C TRP A 933 -14.88 14.97 -28.35
N LEU A 934 -14.67 14.81 -29.68
CA LEU A 934 -15.39 13.90 -30.65
C LEU A 934 -14.56 12.65 -31.04
N GLY A 935 -15.21 11.52 -31.39
CA GLY A 935 -14.54 10.21 -31.57
C GLY A 935 -14.37 9.64 -33.00
N ASN A 936 -15.33 9.79 -33.91
CA ASN A 936 -15.33 9.04 -35.21
C ASN A 936 -14.89 9.89 -36.42
N VAL A 937 -13.90 10.78 -36.22
CA VAL A 937 -13.42 11.69 -37.28
C VAL A 937 -12.39 10.99 -38.17
N ILE A 938 -12.63 10.94 -39.48
CA ILE A 938 -11.75 10.24 -40.45
C ILE A 938 -10.76 11.16 -41.19
N ALA A 939 -11.02 12.47 -41.20
CA ALA A 939 -10.19 13.51 -41.81
C ALA A 939 -10.74 14.88 -41.39
N TYR A 940 -10.15 15.98 -41.86
CA TYR A 940 -10.72 17.33 -41.74
C TYR A 940 -10.77 18.01 -43.11
N TYR A 941 -11.88 18.67 -43.42
CA TYR A 941 -12.03 19.50 -44.62
C TYR A 941 -12.33 20.94 -44.20
N ASN A 942 -11.48 21.88 -44.59
CA ASN A 942 -11.55 23.29 -44.18
C ASN A 942 -11.74 23.47 -42.65
N LYS A 943 -10.93 22.75 -41.86
CA LYS A 943 -10.96 22.68 -40.38
C LYS A 943 -12.26 22.14 -39.75
N MET A 944 -13.19 21.61 -40.54
CA MET A 944 -14.37 20.90 -40.04
C MET A 944 -14.15 19.38 -40.13
N PRO A 945 -14.40 18.59 -39.07
CA PRO A 945 -14.26 17.14 -39.11
C PRO A 945 -15.10 16.48 -40.21
N LEU A 946 -14.47 15.57 -40.96
CA LEU A 946 -15.12 14.62 -41.85
C LEU A 946 -15.46 13.34 -41.09
N ILE A 947 -16.67 12.82 -41.32
CA ILE A 947 -17.17 11.57 -40.74
C ILE A 947 -17.79 10.71 -41.85
N LEU A 948 -17.66 9.38 -41.76
CA LEU A 948 -18.36 8.47 -42.66
C LEU A 948 -19.87 8.48 -42.38
N ASN A 949 -20.68 8.17 -43.40
CA ASN A 949 -22.12 7.96 -43.23
C ASN A 949 -22.40 6.68 -42.42
N GLY A 950 -22.56 6.85 -41.12
CA GLY A 950 -22.68 5.75 -40.16
C GLY A 950 -22.91 6.29 -38.75
N THR A 951 -22.42 5.56 -37.75
CA THR A 951 -22.59 5.90 -36.33
C THR A 951 -21.40 6.70 -35.78
N VAL A 952 -21.65 7.67 -34.90
CA VAL A 952 -20.66 8.63 -34.35
C VAL A 952 -20.67 8.63 -32.81
N THR A 953 -19.50 8.79 -32.17
CA THR A 953 -19.28 8.80 -30.70
C THR A 953 -18.40 9.98 -30.22
N ALA A 954 -18.23 10.16 -28.90
CA ALA A 954 -17.55 11.29 -28.24
C ALA A 954 -16.92 10.92 -26.88
N TYR A 955 -15.96 11.70 -26.37
CA TYR A 955 -15.24 11.43 -25.10
C TYR A 955 -14.74 12.71 -24.39
N ALA A 956 -14.25 12.60 -23.15
CA ALA A 956 -13.82 13.73 -22.30
C ALA A 956 -12.44 13.47 -21.68
N THR A 957 -11.69 14.52 -21.31
CA THR A 957 -10.34 14.38 -20.73
C THR A 957 -10.01 15.41 -19.65
N PHE A 958 -9.00 15.19 -18.80
CA PHE A 958 -8.33 16.26 -18.04
C PHE A 958 -7.36 17.07 -18.94
N LEU A 959 -6.59 18.02 -18.40
CA LEU A 959 -5.76 18.97 -19.18
C LEU A 959 -4.46 18.34 -19.70
N ASN A 960 -3.93 17.36 -18.97
CA ASN A 960 -3.01 16.33 -19.49
C ASN A 960 -3.70 15.24 -20.34
N GLY A 961 -4.91 15.46 -20.83
CA GLY A 961 -5.57 14.51 -21.73
C GLY A 961 -5.95 13.13 -21.16
N THR A 962 -5.81 12.85 -19.85
CA THR A 962 -6.37 11.62 -19.23
C THR A 962 -7.81 11.46 -19.64
N ARG A 963 -8.23 10.29 -20.13
CA ARG A 963 -9.66 10.05 -20.37
C ARG A 963 -10.45 9.93 -19.08
N ILE A 964 -11.43 10.82 -18.92
CA ILE A 964 -12.43 10.74 -17.86
C ILE A 964 -13.33 9.52 -18.15
N PRO A 965 -13.57 8.61 -17.19
CA PRO A 965 -14.34 7.38 -17.42
C PRO A 965 -15.86 7.61 -17.43
N VAL A 966 -16.34 8.62 -18.17
CA VAL A 966 -17.76 9.00 -18.32
C VAL A 966 -18.11 9.25 -19.79
N PRO A 967 -19.22 8.69 -20.33
CA PRO A 967 -19.62 8.91 -21.71
C PRO A 967 -20.06 10.36 -21.98
N VAL A 968 -19.66 10.89 -23.13
CA VAL A 968 -20.08 12.22 -23.62
C VAL A 968 -21.31 12.09 -24.51
N LEU A 969 -22.31 12.95 -24.27
CA LEU A 969 -23.57 12.93 -24.99
C LEU A 969 -23.51 13.83 -26.24
N ILE A 970 -23.74 13.24 -27.42
CA ILE A 970 -23.93 13.94 -28.70
C ILE A 970 -25.41 14.23 -28.91
N ASN A 971 -25.80 15.51 -28.98
CA ASN A 971 -27.19 15.96 -29.13
C ASN A 971 -28.17 15.33 -28.10
N GLY A 972 -27.65 14.89 -26.95
CA GLY A 972 -28.41 14.21 -25.87
C GLY A 972 -28.28 12.68 -25.83
N SER A 973 -27.63 12.05 -26.81
CA SER A 973 -27.47 10.58 -26.90
C SER A 973 -26.00 10.17 -26.91
N SER A 974 -25.67 8.96 -26.44
CA SER A 974 -24.28 8.45 -26.47
C SER A 974 -23.75 8.16 -27.89
N SER A 975 -24.64 8.03 -28.88
CA SER A 975 -24.27 7.97 -30.30
C SER A 975 -25.43 8.43 -31.20
N ILE A 976 -25.11 8.72 -32.46
CA ILE A 976 -26.08 9.08 -33.51
C ILE A 976 -25.69 8.44 -34.84
N SER A 977 -26.67 8.06 -35.68
CA SER A 977 -26.43 7.44 -36.99
C SER A 977 -26.92 8.36 -38.13
N ILE A 978 -26.07 8.66 -39.10
CA ILE A 978 -26.29 9.69 -40.13
C ILE A 978 -26.19 9.08 -41.54
N ARG A 979 -27.24 9.24 -42.35
CA ARG A 979 -27.33 8.67 -43.71
C ARG A 979 -27.18 9.68 -44.84
N SER A 980 -27.46 10.95 -44.59
CA SER A 980 -27.33 12.04 -45.56
C SER A 980 -25.88 12.52 -45.69
N LEU A 981 -25.40 12.66 -46.92
CA LEU A 981 -24.08 13.21 -47.24
C LEU A 981 -24.10 14.75 -47.20
N GLY A 982 -22.96 15.39 -46.95
CA GLY A 982 -22.83 16.84 -46.81
C GLY A 982 -22.73 17.33 -45.35
N SER A 983 -22.99 18.61 -45.08
CA SER A 983 -22.68 19.24 -43.78
C SER A 983 -23.71 18.99 -42.66
N ILE A 984 -23.26 18.91 -41.40
CA ILE A 984 -24.08 18.69 -40.20
C ILE A 984 -23.52 19.42 -38.95
N ASN A 985 -24.35 19.70 -37.94
CA ASN A 985 -23.97 20.27 -36.64
C ASN A 985 -24.26 19.30 -35.48
N LEU A 986 -23.42 19.30 -34.43
CA LEU A 986 -23.50 18.43 -33.24
C LEU A 986 -23.19 19.21 -31.95
N VAL A 987 -23.69 18.74 -30.80
CA VAL A 987 -23.50 19.33 -29.45
C VAL A 987 -23.02 18.26 -28.48
N LEU A 988 -22.03 18.57 -27.63
CA LEU A 988 -21.36 17.66 -26.69
C LEU A 988 -21.60 18.06 -25.21
N GLY A 989 -21.51 17.11 -24.28
CA GLY A 989 -21.52 17.40 -22.83
C GLY A 989 -21.18 16.23 -21.90
N VAL A 990 -20.64 16.54 -20.72
CA VAL A 990 -20.18 15.60 -19.68
C VAL A 990 -20.45 16.10 -18.26
N THR A 991 -20.37 15.21 -17.27
CA THR A 991 -20.40 15.53 -15.82
C THR A 991 -19.60 14.49 -15.05
N TYR A 992 -18.67 14.90 -14.18
CA TYR A 992 -17.80 14.01 -13.41
C TYR A 992 -17.50 14.62 -12.03
N LEU A 993 -17.53 13.79 -10.97
CA LEU A 993 -17.30 14.17 -9.56
C LEU A 993 -18.04 15.46 -9.10
N GLY A 994 -19.23 15.73 -9.66
CA GLY A 994 -20.05 16.91 -9.35
C GLY A 994 -19.84 18.13 -10.26
N VAL A 995 -18.80 18.14 -11.11
CA VAL A 995 -18.49 19.23 -12.06
C VAL A 995 -19.01 18.89 -13.46
N SER A 996 -19.48 19.86 -14.24
CA SER A 996 -20.13 19.62 -15.56
C SER A 996 -19.73 20.63 -16.64
N ASN A 997 -19.72 20.19 -17.91
CA ASN A 997 -19.23 20.98 -19.06
C ASN A 997 -19.98 20.62 -20.37
N LYS A 998 -20.12 21.57 -21.33
CA LYS A 998 -20.85 21.43 -22.61
C LYS A 998 -20.25 22.28 -23.74
N SER A 999 -20.31 21.79 -25.00
CA SER A 999 -19.74 22.47 -26.18
C SER A 999 -20.51 22.15 -27.49
N SER A 1000 -20.22 22.84 -28.61
CA SER A 1000 -20.90 22.64 -29.90
C SER A 1000 -19.92 22.66 -31.08
N ILE A 1001 -20.18 21.85 -32.12
CA ILE A 1001 -19.24 21.58 -33.23
C ILE A 1001 -19.98 21.34 -34.57
N LYS A 1002 -19.26 21.48 -35.71
CA LYS A 1002 -19.79 21.34 -37.08
C LYS A 1002 -18.91 20.38 -37.90
N ALA A 1003 -19.51 19.56 -38.77
CA ALA A 1003 -18.88 18.47 -39.50
C ALA A 1003 -19.39 18.32 -40.96
N TYR A 1004 -18.78 17.40 -41.71
CA TYR A 1004 -19.20 16.95 -43.05
C TYR A 1004 -19.26 15.41 -43.12
N VAL A 1005 -20.24 14.88 -43.86
CA VAL A 1005 -20.55 13.44 -43.97
C VAL A 1005 -20.28 12.93 -45.38
N VAL A 1006 -19.52 11.84 -45.51
CA VAL A 1006 -19.06 11.28 -46.80
C VAL A 1006 -19.33 9.77 -46.91
N PRO A 1007 -19.51 9.22 -48.14
CA PRO A 1007 -19.79 7.81 -48.37
C PRO A 1007 -18.50 6.96 -48.34
N PRO A 1008 -18.58 5.61 -48.29
CA PRO A 1008 -17.38 4.75 -48.30
C PRO A 1008 -16.53 4.92 -49.56
N THR A 1009 -17.16 5.23 -50.70
CA THR A 1009 -16.46 5.54 -51.96
C THR A 1009 -15.61 6.81 -51.89
N TYR A 1010 -15.68 7.62 -50.81
CA TYR A 1010 -14.66 8.64 -50.55
C TYR A 1010 -13.27 8.01 -50.33
N LEU A 1011 -13.18 6.88 -49.62
CA LEU A 1011 -11.92 6.19 -49.37
C LEU A 1011 -11.36 5.64 -50.69
N GLN A 1012 -12.19 4.92 -51.45
CA GLN A 1012 -11.87 4.42 -52.80
C GLN A 1012 -11.53 5.54 -53.79
N ALA A 1013 -12.13 6.73 -53.64
CA ALA A 1013 -11.78 7.90 -54.44
C ALA A 1013 -10.47 8.57 -53.98
N LYS A 1014 -10.15 8.53 -52.68
CA LYS A 1014 -8.85 8.99 -52.15
C LYS A 1014 -7.72 8.02 -52.51
N GLU A 1015 -8.01 6.72 -52.59
CA GLU A 1015 -7.17 5.68 -53.21
C GLU A 1015 -6.97 5.97 -54.70
N VAL A 1016 -8.03 6.00 -55.53
CA VAL A 1016 -7.87 6.29 -56.98
C VAL A 1016 -7.26 7.67 -57.25
N LEU A 1017 -7.40 8.64 -56.34
CA LEU A 1017 -6.75 9.95 -56.45
C LEU A 1017 -5.22 9.83 -56.56
N LYS A 1018 -4.54 9.09 -55.69
CA LYS A 1018 -3.08 8.89 -55.79
C LYS A 1018 -2.66 7.50 -56.22
N ALA A 1019 -3.59 6.65 -56.65
CA ALA A 1019 -3.31 5.78 -57.78
C ALA A 1019 -2.79 6.55 -59.02
N LEU A 1020 -3.08 7.87 -59.10
CA LEU A 1020 -2.84 8.72 -60.27
C LEU A 1020 -1.99 9.98 -60.01
N GLY A 1021 -1.52 10.21 -58.77
CA GLY A 1021 -0.79 11.40 -58.35
C GLY A 1021 -1.65 12.65 -58.04
N ASP A 1022 -2.80 12.49 -57.36
CA ASP A 1022 -3.78 13.52 -57.00
C ASP A 1022 -4.18 14.48 -58.17
N PRO A 1023 -4.59 13.94 -59.34
CA PRO A 1023 -4.84 14.74 -60.54
C PRO A 1023 -5.96 15.76 -60.29
N SER A 1024 -5.63 17.03 -60.54
CA SER A 1024 -6.44 18.20 -60.15
C SER A 1024 -7.92 18.13 -60.52
N PHE A 1025 -8.26 17.54 -61.67
CA PHE A 1025 -9.64 17.32 -62.11
C PHE A 1025 -10.43 16.38 -61.18
N LEU A 1026 -9.86 15.23 -60.82
CA LEU A 1026 -10.49 14.29 -59.89
C LEU A 1026 -10.54 14.88 -58.47
N ASN A 1027 -9.48 15.59 -58.04
CA ASN A 1027 -9.41 16.18 -56.70
C ASN A 1027 -10.47 17.27 -56.51
N ALA A 1028 -10.62 18.16 -57.51
CA ALA A 1028 -11.72 19.12 -57.55
C ALA A 1028 -13.11 18.46 -57.61
N THR A 1029 -13.24 17.32 -58.30
CA THR A 1029 -14.51 16.57 -58.37
C THR A 1029 -14.85 15.95 -57.01
N VAL A 1030 -13.88 15.36 -56.31
CA VAL A 1030 -14.06 14.82 -54.94
C VAL A 1030 -14.35 15.92 -53.92
N GLY A 1031 -13.63 17.05 -53.96
CA GLY A 1031 -13.92 18.21 -53.08
C GLY A 1031 -15.34 18.75 -53.26
N ASN A 1032 -15.80 18.87 -54.51
CA ASN A 1032 -17.19 19.22 -54.82
C ASN A 1032 -18.18 18.14 -54.33
N ALA A 1033 -17.83 16.85 -54.40
CA ALA A 1033 -18.67 15.75 -53.91
C ALA A 1033 -18.80 15.72 -52.37
N ILE A 1034 -17.75 16.08 -51.64
CA ILE A 1034 -17.77 16.27 -50.16
C ILE A 1034 -18.74 17.37 -49.76
N MET A 1035 -18.69 18.52 -50.47
CA MET A 1035 -19.55 19.67 -50.15
C MET A 1035 -21.00 19.53 -50.62
N SER A 1036 -21.23 18.92 -51.79
CA SER A 1036 -22.56 18.81 -52.42
C SER A 1036 -23.30 17.49 -52.15
N GLY A 1037 -22.58 16.44 -51.73
CA GLY A 1037 -23.13 15.09 -51.56
C GLY A 1037 -23.33 14.29 -52.86
N ASN A 1038 -22.93 14.82 -54.03
CA ASN A 1038 -23.07 14.12 -55.32
C ASN A 1038 -21.76 13.44 -55.76
N TRP A 1039 -21.75 12.10 -55.79
CA TRP A 1039 -20.56 11.29 -56.05
C TRP A 1039 -20.55 10.57 -57.41
N ASN A 1040 -21.58 10.76 -58.25
CA ASN A 1040 -21.78 9.91 -59.45
C ASN A 1040 -20.58 9.85 -60.41
N LEU A 1041 -19.98 10.99 -60.75
CA LEU A 1041 -18.81 11.07 -61.64
C LEU A 1041 -17.54 10.50 -60.98
N VAL A 1042 -17.42 10.60 -59.65
CA VAL A 1042 -16.32 9.98 -58.89
C VAL A 1042 -16.45 8.45 -58.97
N ASN A 1043 -17.66 7.93 -58.77
CA ASN A 1043 -17.93 6.50 -58.84
C ASN A 1043 -17.67 5.92 -60.25
N GLU A 1044 -18.05 6.66 -61.30
CA GLU A 1044 -17.79 6.27 -62.70
C GLU A 1044 -16.27 6.17 -62.97
N ILE A 1045 -15.50 7.16 -62.53
CA ILE A 1045 -14.03 7.15 -62.64
C ILE A 1045 -13.39 6.01 -61.84
N VAL A 1046 -13.82 5.78 -60.60
CA VAL A 1046 -13.30 4.69 -59.74
C VAL A 1046 -13.59 3.32 -60.36
N ASN A 1047 -14.79 3.09 -60.87
CA ASN A 1047 -15.20 1.81 -61.46
C ASN A 1047 -14.44 1.50 -62.75
N ASP A 1048 -14.37 2.46 -63.70
CA ASP A 1048 -13.66 2.24 -64.97
C ASP A 1048 -12.15 2.10 -64.73
N TYR A 1049 -11.58 2.74 -63.70
CA TYR A 1049 -10.19 2.54 -63.30
C TYR A 1049 -9.96 1.10 -62.81
N GLN A 1050 -10.86 0.56 -61.98
CA GLN A 1050 -10.80 -0.81 -61.49
C GLN A 1050 -10.93 -1.85 -62.62
N GLU A 1051 -11.95 -1.75 -63.49
CA GLU A 1051 -12.11 -2.67 -64.65
C GLU A 1051 -10.96 -2.60 -65.66
N SER A 1052 -10.27 -1.46 -65.76
CA SER A 1052 -9.10 -1.32 -66.63
C SER A 1052 -7.82 -2.02 -66.10
N SER A 1053 -7.85 -2.56 -64.87
CA SER A 1053 -6.67 -3.15 -64.18
C SER A 1053 -6.32 -4.59 -64.62
N ARG A 1054 -7.02 -5.17 -65.60
CA ARG A 1054 -6.98 -6.62 -65.88
C ARG A 1054 -5.65 -7.03 -66.52
N PRO A 1055 -4.88 -7.95 -65.91
CA PRO A 1055 -3.54 -8.30 -66.38
C PRO A 1055 -3.56 -9.12 -67.67
N TYR A 1056 -2.57 -8.89 -68.53
CA TYR A 1056 -2.35 -9.58 -69.81
C TYR A 1056 -3.43 -9.37 -70.89
N ASP A 1057 -4.29 -8.36 -70.72
CA ASP A 1057 -5.26 -7.89 -71.73
C ASP A 1057 -4.76 -6.58 -72.39
N PRO A 1058 -4.18 -6.62 -73.61
CA PRO A 1058 -3.70 -5.42 -74.29
C PRO A 1058 -4.73 -4.31 -74.50
N LEU A 1059 -6.04 -4.62 -74.51
CA LEU A 1059 -7.09 -3.62 -74.66
C LEU A 1059 -7.53 -3.03 -73.32
N ALA A 1060 -7.52 -3.78 -72.23
CA ALA A 1060 -7.60 -3.20 -70.88
C ALA A 1060 -6.40 -2.30 -70.58
N HIS A 1061 -5.17 -2.73 -70.87
CA HIS A 1061 -3.97 -1.90 -70.69
C HIS A 1061 -4.04 -0.60 -71.52
N LEU A 1062 -4.49 -0.65 -72.78
CA LEU A 1062 -4.73 0.54 -73.61
C LEU A 1062 -5.84 1.43 -73.06
N SER A 1063 -6.92 0.83 -72.56
CA SER A 1063 -8.05 1.56 -71.95
C SER A 1063 -7.61 2.26 -70.66
N ARG A 1064 -6.83 1.60 -69.81
CA ARG A 1064 -6.25 2.19 -68.59
C ARG A 1064 -5.36 3.38 -68.91
N TYR A 1065 -4.45 3.23 -69.89
CA TYR A 1065 -3.61 4.32 -70.37
C TYR A 1065 -4.44 5.53 -70.85
N LEU A 1066 -5.49 5.29 -71.64
CA LEU A 1066 -6.40 6.33 -72.11
C LEU A 1066 -7.24 6.95 -70.98
N LEU A 1067 -7.53 6.20 -69.90
CA LEU A 1067 -8.25 6.69 -68.73
C LEU A 1067 -7.37 7.59 -67.85
N VAL A 1068 -6.13 7.16 -67.57
CA VAL A 1068 -5.12 7.98 -66.90
C VAL A 1068 -4.91 9.28 -67.68
N GLN A 1069 -4.81 9.20 -69.02
CA GLN A 1069 -4.73 10.39 -69.88
C GLN A 1069 -6.00 11.25 -69.81
N ALA A 1070 -7.18 10.65 -69.75
CA ALA A 1070 -8.45 11.38 -69.67
C ALA A 1070 -8.63 12.12 -68.34
N ILE A 1071 -8.28 11.47 -67.21
CA ILE A 1071 -8.37 12.05 -65.87
C ILE A 1071 -7.32 13.17 -65.69
N SER A 1072 -6.09 12.95 -66.13
CA SER A 1072 -5.01 13.95 -66.04
C SER A 1072 -5.22 15.17 -66.96
N SER A 1073 -5.83 14.98 -68.14
CA SER A 1073 -6.19 16.09 -69.05
C SER A 1073 -7.57 16.71 -68.78
N GLY A 1074 -8.37 16.13 -67.88
CA GLY A 1074 -9.77 16.51 -67.65
C GLY A 1074 -10.71 16.25 -68.84
N ASN A 1075 -10.28 15.48 -69.85
CA ASN A 1075 -11.03 15.28 -71.07
C ASN A 1075 -12.07 14.14 -70.95
N ILE A 1076 -13.27 14.49 -70.51
CA ILE A 1076 -14.39 13.57 -70.27
C ILE A 1076 -14.74 12.71 -71.51
N SER A 1077 -14.56 13.20 -72.75
CA SER A 1077 -14.83 12.38 -73.94
C SER A 1077 -13.92 11.16 -74.05
N ASN A 1078 -12.72 11.24 -73.48
CA ASN A 1078 -11.78 10.12 -73.45
C ASN A 1078 -12.16 9.10 -72.37
N ILE A 1079 -12.75 9.53 -71.24
CA ILE A 1079 -13.36 8.63 -70.25
C ILE A 1079 -14.47 7.79 -70.91
N THR A 1080 -15.33 8.44 -71.71
CA THR A 1080 -16.35 7.71 -72.49
C THR A 1080 -15.72 6.74 -73.50
N LEU A 1081 -14.61 7.11 -74.16
CA LEU A 1081 -13.91 6.25 -75.11
C LEU A 1081 -13.30 5.00 -74.44
N VAL A 1082 -12.79 5.13 -73.21
CA VAL A 1082 -12.30 4.02 -72.36
C VAL A 1082 -13.42 3.02 -72.10
N ASN A 1083 -14.58 3.51 -71.64
CA ASN A 1083 -15.75 2.68 -71.40
C ASN A 1083 -16.17 1.90 -72.67
N TYR A 1084 -16.10 2.55 -73.84
CA TYR A 1084 -16.32 1.88 -75.12
C TYR A 1084 -15.26 0.81 -75.45
N LEU A 1085 -13.97 1.05 -75.20
CA LEU A 1085 -12.91 0.08 -75.50
C LEU A 1085 -13.01 -1.18 -74.62
N LEU A 1086 -13.17 -1.02 -73.30
CA LEU A 1086 -13.40 -2.12 -72.35
C LEU A 1086 -14.66 -2.93 -72.69
N ARG A 1087 -15.67 -2.30 -73.31
CA ARG A 1087 -16.97 -2.90 -73.60
C ARG A 1087 -17.08 -3.60 -74.96
N TYR A 1088 -16.20 -3.28 -75.92
CA TYR A 1088 -16.20 -3.89 -77.27
C TYR A 1088 -14.94 -4.69 -77.61
N GLU A 1089 -14.00 -4.79 -76.67
CA GLU A 1089 -12.77 -5.61 -76.64
C GLU A 1089 -12.77 -6.86 -77.56
N ALA A 1090 -13.66 -7.83 -77.30
CA ALA A 1090 -13.70 -9.10 -78.03
C ALA A 1090 -13.94 -8.97 -79.55
N VAL A 1091 -14.63 -7.90 -80.00
CA VAL A 1091 -14.90 -7.63 -81.42
C VAL A 1091 -13.63 -7.13 -82.12
N ILE A 1092 -12.78 -6.40 -81.40
CA ILE A 1092 -11.53 -5.84 -81.91
C ILE A 1092 -10.52 -6.98 -82.16
N TYR A 1093 -10.37 -7.91 -81.21
CA TYR A 1093 -9.48 -9.07 -81.37
C TYR A 1093 -9.87 -10.00 -82.52
N ALA A 1094 -11.16 -10.29 -82.69
CA ALA A 1094 -11.65 -11.11 -83.80
C ALA A 1094 -11.28 -10.51 -85.18
N THR A 1095 -11.27 -9.19 -85.29
CA THR A 1095 -10.94 -8.46 -86.53
C THR A 1095 -9.46 -8.55 -86.87
N LEU A 1096 -8.56 -8.49 -85.88
CA LEU A 1096 -7.11 -8.60 -86.06
C LEU A 1096 -6.69 -9.99 -86.57
N LEU A 1097 -7.25 -11.06 -86.02
CA LEU A 1097 -6.93 -12.44 -86.39
C LEU A 1097 -7.15 -12.70 -87.89
N LEU A 1098 -8.25 -12.18 -88.44
CA LEU A 1098 -8.64 -12.34 -89.84
C LEU A 1098 -7.59 -11.77 -90.81
N ILE A 1099 -6.96 -10.64 -90.45
CA ILE A 1099 -5.96 -9.95 -91.26
C ILE A 1099 -4.65 -10.76 -91.34
N VAL A 1100 -4.24 -11.39 -90.23
CA VAL A 1100 -3.02 -12.22 -90.18
C VAL A 1100 -3.15 -13.45 -91.09
N ILE A 1101 -4.30 -14.13 -91.07
CA ILE A 1101 -4.57 -15.32 -91.90
C ILE A 1101 -4.42 -15.00 -93.39
N ILE A 1102 -4.96 -13.86 -93.84
CA ILE A 1102 -4.84 -13.39 -95.23
C ILE A 1102 -3.38 -13.17 -95.64
N PHE A 1103 -2.52 -12.71 -94.73
CA PHE A 1103 -1.11 -12.44 -95.03
C PHE A 1103 -0.28 -13.72 -95.21
N VAL A 1104 -0.50 -14.74 -94.39
CA VAL A 1104 0.23 -16.03 -94.47
C VAL A 1104 0.03 -16.72 -95.82
N ILE A 1105 -1.20 -16.66 -96.36
CA ILE A 1105 -1.56 -17.25 -97.66
C ILE A 1105 -0.74 -16.63 -98.81
N ILE A 1106 -0.45 -15.32 -98.74
CA ILE A 1106 0.30 -14.59 -99.79
C ILE A 1106 1.78 -14.99 -99.80
N MET A 1107 2.35 -15.34 -98.64
CA MET A 1107 3.79 -15.66 -98.51
C MET A 1107 4.16 -17.04 -99.07
N HIS A 1108 3.27 -18.03 -98.98
CA HIS A 1108 3.58 -19.43 -99.33
C HIS A 1108 3.92 -19.64 -100.82
N ASN A 1109 3.27 -18.89 -101.72
CA ASN A 1109 3.32 -19.11 -103.17
C ASN A 1109 4.64 -18.73 -103.90
N LYS A 1110 5.68 -18.26 -103.20
CA LYS A 1110 6.89 -17.69 -103.84
C LYS A 1110 8.11 -18.63 -103.97
N ARG A 1111 8.08 -19.86 -103.43
CA ARG A 1111 9.33 -20.59 -103.08
C ARG A 1111 9.84 -21.70 -104.02
N MET A 1112 9.27 -21.93 -105.21
CA MET A 1112 9.69 -23.06 -106.08
C MET A 1112 10.10 -22.69 -107.52
N LYS A 1113 11.42 -22.81 -107.84
CA LYS A 1113 11.98 -23.07 -109.18
C LYS A 1113 13.37 -23.78 -109.06
N PRO A 1114 13.70 -24.79 -109.89
CA PRO A 1114 14.95 -25.59 -109.79
C PRO A 1114 16.08 -25.15 -110.74
N LYS A 1115 17.24 -25.84 -110.64
CA LYS A 1115 18.49 -25.66 -111.44
C LYS A 1115 18.88 -26.99 -112.15
N PRO A 1116 19.43 -26.99 -113.38
CA PRO A 1116 19.84 -28.20 -114.11
C PRO A 1116 21.34 -28.58 -113.94
N THR A 1117 21.74 -29.72 -114.51
CA THR A 1117 23.08 -30.36 -114.42
C THR A 1117 23.82 -30.45 -115.78
N HIS A 1118 25.09 -30.88 -115.77
CA HIS A 1118 26.03 -30.89 -116.93
C HIS A 1118 25.94 -32.15 -117.84
N ASN A 1119 26.19 -31.96 -119.15
CA ASN A 1119 27.39 -32.51 -119.85
C ASN A 1119 27.41 -32.12 -121.36
N ASN A 1120 28.62 -32.01 -121.91
CA ASN A 1120 28.98 -31.61 -123.29
C ASN A 1120 28.34 -30.30 -123.81
#